data_AF-A0A839P1E4-F1
#
_entry.id   AF-A0A839P1E4-F1
#
_cell.length_a   1.000
_cell.length_b   1.000
_cell.length_c   1.000
_cell.angle_alpha   90.00
_cell.angle_beta   90.00
_cell.angle_gamma   90.00
#
_symmetry.space_group_name_H-M   'P 1'
#
loop_
_entity.id
_entity.type
_entity.pdbx_description
1 polymer ?
#
loop_
_entity_poly.entity_id
_entity_poly.type
_entity_poly.pdbx_seq_one_letter_code
_entity_poly.pdbx_strand_id
1 'polypeptide(L)'
;MTLAFPARSLPLLLGLVLSGTAVLPQRGTAVEARNPQPASAPAAPSSDATAPAGQVSDGQGPASDPVAADALRLDPSAGEAASDKPLPAAASAYASTESDGPVAFPLPDAAVSPAAPSPEVPDPARPIASGETDLGQLREAIDLYRKGKVSDGDRLAAGFTDPAARALLEWVAIRAGAGVSFERVVAFTRANPDWPAGPLLRRRAEERLLTEKKSPAIVRAYFATAKPASAPGKFALALALRADGLDADAADLVHDLWREESFGRSLETRVTDAFPGVLTAIDHRYRMERSLLKEDWTTAARAADYAGGSYASLVRARRAVQGKAGAAPALAAVPPSLRNDSSYLLSRAQYFRRADKAAEAAKVLLSAPTNPEVLTDGDTWWVERRIVARKLMDAGEPKTAYAVAAAHSARTSEKRIEAEFHAGWIALRFMSDPAAAERHFALAASVAETPISLARAAYWQGRAAEAAGRTAESKSFYERAALQPIAYYGQLARARLGQHSLPLRRAAELSSTARAAFDDRLFIRGLKLLSAAQMKDLALPLYIDAARSLTEEAQVNALGETAVAMRDARALVAIGKLATQRGLALDTHAYPTIGIPEYETFTAVPQVERAMVFAIARQESQFDPRAQSGVGARGLMQMMPATAQRTAKRVSTSYETDRLTSDPAYNARLGQAHLGELMEDWKGSYILAFASYNAGGGNVKKWVDAYGDPRRPDVDPIDWVERIPFTETRNYVQRVMENLQVYRNRLDGKSALLIERDLARGARSAVSAEAQPVTP
;
A
#
# COMPACT_ATOMS: atom_id res chain seq x y z
N MET A 1 20.51 -36.49 22.56
CA MET A 1 20.35 -37.95 22.37
C MET A 1 19.61 -38.18 21.06
N THR A 2 20.15 -39.05 20.22
CA THR A 2 19.59 -39.56 18.95
C THR A 2 18.40 -40.50 19.23
N LEU A 3 17.49 -40.80 18.30
CA LEU A 3 17.59 -41.59 17.05
C LEU A 3 16.27 -41.42 16.24
N ALA A 4 16.05 -41.82 14.98
CA ALA A 4 16.84 -41.99 13.74
C ALA A 4 16.10 -42.96 12.79
N PHE A 5 15.68 -42.47 11.60
CA PHE A 5 15.71 -43.16 10.28
C PHE A 5 14.78 -44.38 10.01
N PRO A 6 14.64 -44.88 8.74
CA PRO A 6 15.32 -44.48 7.49
C PRO A 6 14.44 -44.17 6.25
N ALA A 7 15.09 -43.57 5.24
CA ALA A 7 14.67 -43.57 3.82
C ALA A 7 15.56 -44.51 2.97
N ARG A 8 15.17 -44.82 1.73
CA ARG A 8 15.98 -45.55 0.72
C ARG A 8 15.82 -44.96 -0.68
N SER A 9 16.76 -45.29 -1.58
CA SER A 9 17.17 -44.41 -2.69
C SER A 9 17.44 -45.12 -4.03
N LEU A 10 17.10 -44.47 -5.16
CA LEU A 10 17.66 -44.61 -6.55
C LEU A 10 17.51 -45.97 -7.29
N PRO A 11 17.82 -46.10 -8.62
CA PRO A 11 18.30 -45.12 -9.64
C PRO A 11 17.54 -45.10 -11.02
N LEU A 12 18.08 -44.33 -11.98
CA LEU A 12 17.72 -44.11 -13.42
C LEU A 12 17.87 -45.34 -14.35
N LEU A 13 17.21 -45.36 -15.55
CA LEU A 13 17.79 -45.08 -16.91
C LEU A 13 16.96 -45.57 -18.15
N LEU A 14 16.87 -44.69 -19.18
CA LEU A 14 16.80 -44.85 -20.67
C LEU A 14 15.86 -45.84 -21.45
N GLY A 15 15.40 -45.36 -22.63
CA GLY A 15 14.80 -46.11 -23.77
C GLY A 15 13.38 -45.62 -24.15
N LEU A 16 13.05 -44.85 -25.20
CA LEU A 16 13.41 -44.76 -26.63
C LEU A 16 12.72 -45.83 -27.52
N VAL A 17 11.71 -45.41 -28.33
CA VAL A 17 11.37 -45.84 -29.73
C VAL A 17 9.94 -45.41 -30.16
N LEU A 18 9.78 -45.26 -31.49
CA LEU A 18 8.64 -44.87 -32.35
C LEU A 18 7.34 -45.73 -32.16
N SER A 19 6.15 -45.54 -32.80
CA SER A 19 5.76 -44.89 -34.09
C SER A 19 4.22 -44.75 -34.26
N GLY A 20 3.77 -43.96 -35.27
CA GLY A 20 2.45 -44.08 -35.95
C GLY A 20 1.55 -42.83 -35.88
N THR A 21 1.21 -42.04 -36.93
CA THR A 21 0.52 -42.29 -38.23
C THR A 21 -0.88 -42.91 -38.09
N ALA A 22 -1.98 -42.46 -38.74
CA ALA A 22 -2.34 -41.27 -39.53
C ALA A 22 -3.92 -41.21 -39.52
N VAL A 23 -4.64 -40.19 -40.00
CA VAL A 23 -5.12 -40.01 -41.41
C VAL A 23 -6.18 -38.87 -41.41
N LEU A 24 -6.25 -38.07 -42.50
CA LEU A 24 -7.38 -37.16 -42.86
C LEU A 24 -8.14 -37.74 -44.07
N PRO A 25 -9.43 -37.42 -44.27
CA PRO A 25 -9.83 -36.46 -45.31
C PRO A 25 -10.97 -35.51 -44.85
N GLN A 26 -11.08 -34.24 -45.23
CA GLN A 26 -11.17 -33.55 -46.53
C GLN A 26 -12.54 -33.58 -47.29
N ARG A 27 -13.14 -32.38 -47.33
CA ARG A 27 -13.76 -31.66 -48.48
C ARG A 27 -15.21 -31.91 -48.95
N GLY A 28 -15.86 -30.75 -49.22
CA GLY A 28 -16.97 -30.52 -50.16
C GLY A 28 -18.12 -29.73 -49.50
N THR A 29 -18.76 -28.72 -50.11
CA THR A 29 -18.53 -27.94 -51.35
C THR A 29 -19.30 -26.60 -51.21
N ALA A 30 -18.90 -25.54 -51.94
CA ALA A 30 -19.60 -24.25 -51.93
C ALA A 30 -20.66 -24.14 -53.04
N VAL A 31 -21.66 -23.27 -52.86
CA VAL A 31 -22.56 -22.75 -53.91
C VAL A 31 -22.83 -21.26 -53.64
N GLU A 32 -22.83 -20.45 -54.70
CA GLU A 32 -23.06 -19.00 -54.69
C GLU A 32 -24.56 -18.63 -54.58
N ALA A 33 -24.88 -17.40 -54.17
CA ALA A 33 -25.36 -16.37 -55.13
C ALA A 33 -26.01 -15.12 -54.49
N ARG A 34 -25.70 -13.96 -55.10
CA ARG A 34 -26.50 -12.71 -55.22
C ARG A 34 -26.68 -11.77 -54.03
N ASN A 35 -26.40 -10.50 -54.34
CA ASN A 35 -26.64 -9.28 -53.57
C ASN A 35 -27.90 -8.57 -54.13
N PRO A 36 -28.59 -7.71 -53.37
CA PRO A 36 -28.74 -6.33 -53.84
C PRO A 36 -28.65 -5.23 -52.74
N GLN A 37 -28.27 -4.02 -53.19
CA GLN A 37 -28.20 -2.73 -52.48
C GLN A 37 -29.60 -2.07 -52.26
N PRO A 38 -29.78 -0.87 -51.63
CA PRO A 38 -28.85 0.24 -51.30
C PRO A 38 -28.88 0.66 -49.79
N ALA A 39 -28.49 1.84 -49.25
CA ALA A 39 -28.09 3.16 -49.81
C ALA A 39 -27.20 4.03 -48.86
N SER A 40 -26.50 5.00 -49.49
CA SER A 40 -26.14 6.37 -49.04
C SER A 40 -25.66 6.71 -47.60
N ALA A 41 -24.39 7.13 -47.51
CA ALA A 41 -23.94 8.22 -46.62
C ALA A 41 -22.73 8.97 -47.24
N PRO A 42 -22.74 10.31 -47.36
CA PRO A 42 -21.58 11.15 -47.71
C PRO A 42 -20.93 11.74 -46.43
N ALA A 43 -19.75 12.36 -46.44
CA ALA A 43 -18.56 12.31 -47.30
C ALA A 43 -17.41 12.97 -46.50
N ALA A 44 -16.16 12.61 -46.79
CA ALA A 44 -14.98 13.33 -46.27
C ALA A 44 -14.36 14.20 -47.37
N PRO A 45 -13.74 15.35 -47.05
CA PRO A 45 -12.82 16.02 -47.96
C PRO A 45 -11.39 15.46 -47.82
N SER A 46 -10.76 15.37 -48.98
CA SER A 46 -9.50 14.73 -49.34
C SER A 46 -8.21 15.39 -48.80
N SER A 47 -7.12 14.64 -48.97
CA SER A 47 -5.73 15.08 -49.01
C SER A 47 -5.38 15.92 -50.26
N ASP A 48 -4.22 16.58 -50.26
CA ASP A 48 -3.08 16.26 -51.17
C ASP A 48 -2.04 17.40 -51.24
N ALA A 49 -0.75 17.03 -51.20
CA ALA A 49 0.37 17.64 -51.94
C ALA A 49 1.67 16.86 -51.69
N THR A 50 2.51 16.69 -52.71
CA THR A 50 3.58 15.67 -52.73
C THR A 50 4.92 16.23 -53.23
N ALA A 51 6.03 15.72 -52.66
CA ALA A 51 7.41 15.72 -53.21
C ALA A 51 8.16 17.09 -53.28
N PRO A 52 9.50 17.13 -53.52
CA PRO A 52 10.45 16.02 -53.73
C PRO A 52 11.69 16.02 -52.78
N ALA A 53 12.63 15.10 -53.04
CA ALA A 53 13.81 14.79 -52.24
C ALA A 53 15.07 15.64 -52.56
N GLY A 54 16.09 15.51 -51.70
CA GLY A 54 17.48 15.94 -51.96
C GLY A 54 18.48 14.96 -51.33
N GLN A 55 19.45 14.47 -52.10
CA GLN A 55 20.55 13.58 -51.67
C GLN A 55 21.88 14.34 -51.62
N VAL A 56 22.70 14.13 -50.57
CA VAL A 56 24.19 14.26 -50.52
C VAL A 56 24.63 13.43 -49.29
N SER A 57 25.03 12.15 -49.40
CA SER A 57 26.36 11.56 -49.69
C SER A 57 27.43 11.64 -48.58
N ASP A 58 27.66 10.49 -47.93
CA ASP A 58 28.92 9.83 -47.52
C ASP A 58 30.08 10.52 -46.76
N GLY A 59 30.59 9.77 -45.77
CA GLY A 59 31.91 9.92 -45.13
C GLY A 59 32.23 8.73 -44.21
N GLN A 60 33.24 7.92 -44.54
CA GLN A 60 33.54 6.65 -43.87
C GLN A 60 34.74 6.70 -42.89
N GLY A 61 34.52 6.28 -41.63
CA GLY A 61 35.42 5.50 -40.75
C GLY A 61 36.82 6.05 -40.35
N PRO A 62 37.62 5.27 -39.59
CA PRO A 62 37.29 4.02 -38.89
C PRO A 62 37.77 3.89 -37.41
N ALA A 63 37.25 2.85 -36.73
CA ALA A 63 37.88 2.01 -35.68
C ALA A 63 38.39 2.59 -34.33
N SER A 64 37.79 2.11 -33.22
CA SER A 64 38.49 1.27 -32.23
C SER A 64 37.51 0.53 -31.29
N ASP A 65 37.51 -0.81 -31.32
CA ASP A 65 36.98 -1.65 -30.24
C ASP A 65 38.02 -1.74 -29.10
N PRO A 66 37.61 -2.01 -27.83
CA PRO A 66 37.60 -3.41 -27.40
C PRO A 66 36.39 -3.85 -26.55
N VAL A 67 35.95 -5.08 -26.85
CA VAL A 67 35.41 -6.13 -25.96
C VAL A 67 34.09 -5.86 -25.21
N ALA A 68 33.15 -6.80 -25.39
CA ALA A 68 31.89 -6.87 -24.66
C ALA A 68 31.77 -8.18 -23.85
N ALA A 69 30.97 -8.09 -22.78
CA ALA A 69 30.16 -9.15 -22.17
C ALA A 69 30.81 -10.25 -21.29
N ASP A 70 29.96 -10.74 -20.38
CA ASP A 70 30.05 -11.90 -19.47
C ASP A 70 31.07 -11.89 -18.31
N ALA A 71 30.56 -11.62 -17.10
CA ALA A 71 31.09 -12.13 -15.82
C ALA A 71 30.06 -12.01 -14.67
N LEU A 72 28.94 -12.74 -14.75
CA LEU A 72 28.17 -13.16 -13.56
C LEU A 72 28.02 -14.69 -13.57
N ARG A 73 29.16 -15.36 -13.38
CA ARG A 73 29.24 -16.76 -12.94
C ARG A 73 30.18 -16.81 -11.74
N LEU A 74 29.67 -17.32 -10.62
CA LEU A 74 30.47 -17.75 -9.49
C LEU A 74 30.38 -19.28 -9.46
N ASP A 75 31.44 -19.95 -9.89
CA ASP A 75 31.59 -21.40 -9.70
C ASP A 75 32.42 -21.67 -8.43
N PRO A 76 32.03 -22.64 -7.58
CA PRO A 76 32.70 -22.89 -6.30
C PRO A 76 33.67 -24.08 -6.33
N SER A 77 34.95 -23.90 -5.96
CA SER A 77 35.70 -24.89 -5.17
C SER A 77 37.11 -24.46 -4.69
N ALA A 78 37.34 -24.65 -3.40
CA ALA A 78 38.56 -25.18 -2.75
C ALA A 78 39.92 -24.41 -2.76
N GLY A 79 40.53 -24.34 -1.56
CA GLY A 79 41.97 -24.09 -1.39
C GLY A 79 42.35 -23.29 -0.14
N GLU A 80 42.41 -23.93 1.04
CA GLU A 80 42.84 -23.28 2.29
C GLU A 80 44.33 -22.94 2.34
N ALA A 81 44.66 -21.85 3.03
CA ALA A 81 45.91 -21.72 3.80
C ALA A 81 45.64 -20.85 5.03
N ALA A 82 45.68 -21.46 6.23
CA ALA A 82 45.39 -20.79 7.49
C ALA A 82 46.59 -19.96 7.98
N SER A 83 46.30 -18.87 8.71
CA SER A 83 47.27 -18.21 9.57
C SER A 83 46.60 -17.71 10.86
N ASP A 84 46.86 -18.39 11.98
CA ASP A 84 46.31 -18.04 13.28
C ASP A 84 46.78 -16.66 13.78
N LYS A 85 45.83 -15.73 13.92
CA LYS A 85 45.89 -14.64 14.91
C LYS A 85 44.48 -14.37 15.46
N PRO A 86 44.28 -14.37 16.79
CA PRO A 86 42.98 -14.03 17.36
C PRO A 86 42.68 -12.54 17.17
N LEU A 87 41.52 -12.24 16.57
CA LEU A 87 41.01 -10.87 16.43
C LEU A 87 40.41 -10.37 17.76
N PRO A 88 40.45 -9.05 18.05
CA PRO A 88 39.86 -8.50 19.26
C PRO A 88 38.34 -8.72 19.33
N ALA A 89 37.83 -8.97 20.54
CA ALA A 89 36.45 -9.42 20.80
C ALA A 89 35.32 -8.40 20.46
N ALA A 90 35.62 -7.27 19.83
CA ALA A 90 34.64 -6.24 19.47
C ALA A 90 33.94 -6.48 18.11
N ALA A 91 34.43 -7.41 17.28
CA ALA A 91 33.93 -7.60 15.90
C ALA A 91 32.87 -8.71 15.75
N SER A 92 32.57 -9.49 16.79
CA SER A 92 31.67 -10.66 16.70
C SER A 92 30.17 -10.35 16.90
N ALA A 93 29.79 -9.11 17.18
CA ALA A 93 28.42 -8.75 17.60
C ALA A 93 27.41 -8.63 16.45
N TYR A 94 27.82 -8.81 15.19
CA TYR A 94 26.94 -8.64 14.01
C TYR A 94 26.29 -9.95 13.51
N ALA A 95 26.52 -11.08 14.18
CA ALA A 95 25.81 -12.32 13.93
C ALA A 95 24.58 -12.46 14.86
N SER A 96 23.41 -12.09 14.32
CA SER A 96 22.07 -12.54 14.76
C SER A 96 21.63 -12.25 16.21
N THR A 97 20.78 -11.24 16.40
CA THR A 97 19.51 -11.37 17.16
C THR A 97 18.64 -10.13 16.98
N GLU A 98 17.34 -10.32 16.74
CA GLU A 98 16.34 -9.26 16.93
C GLU A 98 15.91 -9.25 18.40
N SER A 99 15.82 -8.07 19.02
CA SER A 99 15.11 -7.88 20.28
C SER A 99 14.49 -6.49 20.36
N ASP A 100 13.16 -6.42 20.21
CA ASP A 100 12.38 -5.22 20.49
C ASP A 100 12.23 -5.05 22.01
N GLY A 101 13.26 -4.48 22.64
CA GLY A 101 13.28 -4.13 24.07
C GLY A 101 13.82 -2.72 24.31
N PRO A 102 13.31 -1.97 25.31
CA PRO A 102 13.82 -0.65 25.65
C PRO A 102 15.23 -0.76 26.22
N VAL A 103 16.23 -0.21 25.51
CA VAL A 103 17.64 -0.41 25.89
C VAL A 103 18.10 0.63 26.92
N ALA A 104 18.63 0.14 28.03
CA ALA A 104 19.29 0.97 29.05
C ALA A 104 20.68 1.41 28.57
N PHE A 105 20.99 2.71 28.72
CA PHE A 105 22.31 3.26 28.43
C PHE A 105 23.26 3.08 29.63
N PRO A 106 24.46 2.48 29.45
CA PRO A 106 25.52 2.60 30.43
C PRO A 106 26.18 3.99 30.36
N LEU A 107 26.46 4.58 31.52
CA LEU A 107 27.17 5.85 31.65
C LEU A 107 28.69 5.63 31.72
N PRO A 108 29.52 6.49 31.13
CA PRO A 108 30.90 6.67 31.57
C PRO A 108 30.96 7.58 32.81
N ASP A 109 31.79 7.22 33.79
CA ASP A 109 32.00 8.00 35.01
C ASP A 109 32.58 9.39 34.74
N ALA A 110 32.04 10.40 35.43
CA ALA A 110 32.66 11.71 35.60
C ALA A 110 32.42 12.17 37.04
N ALA A 111 33.47 12.10 37.87
CA ALA A 111 33.39 12.44 39.28
C ALA A 111 33.66 13.94 39.55
N VAL A 112 33.11 14.41 40.68
CA VAL A 112 33.47 15.61 41.47
C VAL A 112 32.73 16.94 41.19
N SER A 113 31.82 17.23 42.14
CA SER A 113 31.38 18.56 42.66
C SER A 113 30.30 19.40 41.96
N PRO A 114 29.42 20.08 42.73
CA PRO A 114 28.85 19.74 44.04
C PRO A 114 27.30 19.57 43.96
N ALA A 115 26.67 19.18 45.07
CA ALA A 115 25.23 18.88 45.10
C ALA A 115 24.34 20.11 44.83
N ALA A 116 23.52 20.02 43.78
CA ALA A 116 22.35 20.88 43.60
C ALA A 116 21.22 20.45 44.56
N PRO A 117 20.35 21.36 45.04
CA PRO A 117 19.29 21.02 45.99
C PRO A 117 18.29 20.05 45.36
N SER A 118 17.95 18.99 46.10
CA SER A 118 16.93 18.02 45.68
C SER A 118 15.58 18.69 45.46
N PRO A 119 14.91 18.50 44.30
CA PRO A 119 13.53 18.93 44.14
C PRO A 119 12.61 18.15 45.10
N GLU A 120 11.68 18.87 45.69
CA GLU A 120 10.73 18.34 46.67
C GLU A 120 9.81 17.29 46.01
N VAL A 121 9.70 16.09 46.62
CA VAL A 121 8.88 15.00 46.11
C VAL A 121 7.39 15.32 46.39
N PRO A 122 6.51 15.38 45.38
CA PRO A 122 5.10 15.70 45.60
C PRO A 122 4.37 14.65 46.44
N ASP A 123 3.59 15.12 47.40
CA ASP A 123 2.70 14.32 48.25
C ASP A 123 1.66 13.53 47.42
N PRO A 124 1.64 12.18 47.49
CA PRO A 124 0.69 11.35 46.75
C PRO A 124 -0.77 11.47 47.23
N ALA A 125 -1.04 12.16 48.33
CA ALA A 125 -2.40 12.40 48.82
C ALA A 125 -3.06 13.67 48.24
N ARG A 126 -2.35 14.48 47.44
CA ARG A 126 -2.91 15.72 46.88
C ARG A 126 -3.90 15.42 45.73
N PRO A 127 -5.19 15.78 45.83
CA PRO A 127 -6.10 15.60 44.71
C PRO A 127 -5.70 16.51 43.56
N ILE A 128 -5.33 15.92 42.42
CA ILE A 128 -5.04 16.66 41.19
C ILE A 128 -6.37 17.21 40.67
N ALA A 129 -6.62 18.49 40.93
CA ALA A 129 -7.78 19.19 40.40
C ALA A 129 -7.76 19.18 38.87
N SER A 130 -8.81 18.64 38.27
CA SER A 130 -9.09 18.78 36.85
C SER A 130 -9.58 20.20 36.55
N GLY A 131 -8.67 21.08 36.10
CA GLY A 131 -8.97 22.46 35.67
C GLY A 131 -7.80 23.42 35.92
N GLU A 132 -7.40 24.30 35.01
CA GLU A 132 -7.85 24.55 33.63
C GLU A 132 -6.59 24.76 32.75
N THR A 133 -6.25 23.81 31.88
CA THR A 133 -5.22 24.05 30.85
C THR A 133 -5.79 25.05 29.84
N ASP A 134 -5.24 26.27 29.79
CA ASP A 134 -5.69 27.33 28.88
C ASP A 134 -5.59 26.85 27.42
N LEU A 135 -6.74 26.50 26.83
CA LEU A 135 -6.84 25.99 25.48
C LEU A 135 -6.58 27.07 24.41
N GLY A 136 -6.69 28.36 24.78
CA GLY A 136 -6.28 29.49 23.94
C GLY A 136 -4.77 29.52 23.80
N GLN A 137 -4.05 29.63 24.93
CA GLN A 137 -2.59 29.61 24.97
C GLN A 137 -2.02 28.30 24.41
N LEU A 138 -2.68 27.15 24.63
CA LEU A 138 -2.23 25.86 24.10
C LEU A 138 -2.24 25.87 22.56
N ARG A 139 -3.31 26.40 21.95
CA ARG A 139 -3.39 26.56 20.49
C ARG A 139 -2.34 27.55 19.98
N GLU A 140 -2.13 28.66 20.67
CA GLU A 140 -1.14 29.66 20.29
C GLU A 140 0.29 29.09 20.31
N ALA A 141 0.68 28.39 21.37
CA ALA A 141 1.97 27.72 21.48
C ALA A 141 2.17 26.67 20.37
N ILE A 142 1.15 25.84 20.09
CA ILE A 142 1.16 24.88 18.97
C ILE A 142 1.40 25.59 17.63
N ASP A 143 0.73 26.72 17.39
CA ASP A 143 0.87 27.47 16.14
C ASP A 143 2.20 28.23 16.03
N LEU A 144 2.80 28.66 17.14
CA LEU A 144 4.15 29.21 17.17
C LEU A 144 5.18 28.14 16.76
N TYR A 145 5.11 26.93 17.32
CA TYR A 145 5.97 25.82 16.90
C TYR A 145 5.77 25.45 15.42
N ARG A 146 4.52 25.36 14.94
CA ARG A 146 4.21 25.14 13.51
C ARG A 146 4.81 26.21 12.59
N LYS A 147 4.91 27.45 13.06
CA LYS A 147 5.54 28.59 12.35
C LYS A 147 7.07 28.66 12.54
N GLY A 148 7.67 27.68 13.23
CA GLY A 148 9.11 27.63 13.52
C GLY A 148 9.58 28.59 14.62
N LYS A 149 8.67 29.27 15.31
CA LYS A 149 8.96 30.24 16.38
C LYS A 149 9.18 29.55 17.73
N VAL A 150 10.19 28.70 17.80
CA VAL A 150 10.45 27.83 18.97
C VAL A 150 10.57 28.62 20.26
N SER A 151 11.39 29.66 20.31
CA SER A 151 11.60 30.44 21.54
C SER A 151 10.34 31.19 22.01
N ASP A 152 9.44 31.56 21.10
CA ASP A 152 8.15 32.16 21.47
C ASP A 152 7.21 31.08 22.05
N GLY A 153 7.16 29.90 21.42
CA GLY A 153 6.42 28.74 21.91
C GLY A 153 6.92 28.25 23.27
N ASP A 154 8.24 28.21 23.49
CA ASP A 154 8.86 27.80 24.74
C ASP A 154 8.51 28.75 25.91
N ARG A 155 8.39 30.06 25.66
CA ARG A 155 7.94 31.03 26.67
C ARG A 155 6.49 30.76 27.09
N LEU A 156 5.60 30.41 26.16
CA LEU A 156 4.23 30.00 26.51
C LEU A 156 4.22 28.64 27.22
N ALA A 157 4.98 27.66 26.71
CA ALA A 157 5.07 26.30 27.28
C ALA A 157 5.52 26.29 28.75
N ALA A 158 6.41 27.22 29.14
CA ALA A 158 6.84 27.38 30.52
C ALA A 158 5.70 27.74 31.50
N GLY A 159 4.68 28.48 31.04
CA GLY A 159 3.53 28.90 31.85
C GLY A 159 2.54 27.79 32.20
N PHE A 160 2.52 26.69 31.45
CA PHE A 160 1.66 25.54 31.76
C PHE A 160 2.15 24.81 33.00
N THR A 161 1.25 24.45 33.91
CA THR A 161 1.55 23.60 35.08
C THR A 161 1.22 22.12 34.83
N ASP A 162 0.27 21.82 33.94
CA ASP A 162 -0.10 20.45 33.56
C ASP A 162 1.06 19.72 32.84
N PRO A 163 1.60 18.61 33.41
CA PRO A 163 2.66 17.84 32.77
C PRO A 163 2.29 17.30 31.39
N ALA A 164 1.01 16.99 31.16
CA ALA A 164 0.54 16.51 29.86
C ALA A 164 0.54 17.61 28.79
N ALA A 165 0.21 18.86 29.17
CA ALA A 165 0.31 20.01 28.28
C ALA A 165 1.79 20.31 27.93
N ARG A 166 2.70 20.24 28.91
CA ARG A 166 4.15 20.39 28.67
C ARG A 166 4.71 19.32 27.73
N ALA A 167 4.43 18.04 28.01
CA ALA A 167 4.89 16.93 27.17
C ALA A 167 4.31 17.00 25.74
N LEU A 168 3.04 17.38 25.61
CA LEU A 168 2.39 17.61 24.32
C LEU A 168 3.08 18.73 23.52
N LEU A 169 3.33 19.89 24.15
CA LEU A 169 3.97 21.04 23.50
C LEU A 169 5.42 20.71 23.08
N GLU A 170 6.16 19.99 23.91
CA GLU A 170 7.50 19.51 23.59
C GLU A 170 7.51 18.56 22.39
N TRP A 171 6.59 17.59 22.34
CA TRP A 171 6.41 16.73 21.17
C TRP A 171 6.04 17.53 19.91
N VAL A 172 5.20 18.57 20.02
CA VAL A 172 4.86 19.46 18.89
C VAL A 172 6.08 20.24 18.39
N ALA A 173 6.92 20.74 19.30
CA ALA A 173 8.18 21.41 18.95
C ALA A 173 9.11 20.45 18.18
N ILE A 174 9.36 19.25 18.71
CA ILE A 174 10.19 18.23 18.06
C ILE A 174 9.60 17.81 16.69
N ARG A 175 8.28 17.67 16.60
CA ARG A 175 7.58 17.35 15.34
C ARG A 175 7.76 18.44 14.29
N ALA A 176 7.69 19.72 14.68
CA ALA A 176 7.97 20.85 13.80
C ALA A 176 9.44 20.90 13.36
N GLY A 177 10.38 20.59 14.27
CA GLY A 177 11.78 20.30 13.97
C GLY A 177 12.68 21.49 13.67
N ALA A 178 12.15 22.66 13.31
CA ALA A 178 12.93 23.91 13.34
C ALA A 178 13.39 24.18 14.79
N GLY A 179 14.59 24.75 15.00
CA GLY A 179 15.07 25.25 16.30
C GLY A 179 15.26 24.25 17.46
N VAL A 180 14.91 22.97 17.31
CA VAL A 180 15.08 21.93 18.34
C VAL A 180 16.46 21.27 18.21
N SER A 181 17.16 21.04 19.33
CA SER A 181 18.50 20.41 19.36
C SER A 181 18.46 18.89 19.54
N PHE A 182 19.56 18.21 19.23
CA PHE A 182 19.75 16.77 19.52
C PHE A 182 19.46 16.43 20.99
N GLU A 183 20.06 17.17 21.92
CA GLU A 183 19.91 16.96 23.36
C GLU A 183 18.46 17.08 23.80
N ARG A 184 17.70 18.03 23.22
CA ARG A 184 16.27 18.23 23.52
C ARG A 184 15.43 17.03 23.07
N VAL A 185 15.68 16.48 21.88
CA VAL A 185 14.99 15.26 21.39
C VAL A 185 15.32 14.04 22.27
N VAL A 186 16.60 13.85 22.62
CA VAL A 186 17.04 12.72 23.47
C VAL A 186 16.49 12.85 24.89
N ALA A 187 16.47 14.06 25.46
CA ALA A 187 15.89 14.32 26.77
C ALA A 187 14.39 14.01 26.81
N PHE A 188 13.62 14.46 25.81
CA PHE A 188 12.19 14.13 25.71
C PHE A 188 11.95 12.62 25.60
N THR A 189 12.71 11.94 24.75
CA THR A 189 12.60 10.48 24.55
C THR A 189 12.92 9.71 25.84
N ARG A 190 13.93 10.15 26.61
CA ARG A 190 14.29 9.55 27.91
C ARG A 190 13.25 9.82 28.99
N ALA A 191 12.68 11.03 29.02
CA ALA A 191 11.70 11.43 30.03
C ALA A 191 10.29 10.85 29.77
N ASN A 192 9.98 10.48 28.53
CA ASN A 192 8.66 9.98 28.13
C ASN A 192 8.80 8.67 27.31
N PRO A 193 9.31 7.57 27.91
CA PRO A 193 9.57 6.32 27.20
C PRO A 193 8.31 5.62 26.69
N ASP A 194 7.13 5.96 27.25
CA ASP A 194 5.83 5.48 26.80
C ASP A 194 5.20 6.35 25.70
N TRP A 195 5.82 7.50 25.34
CA TRP A 195 5.25 8.41 24.36
C TRP A 195 5.29 7.80 22.95
N PRO A 196 4.13 7.63 22.29
CA PRO A 196 4.05 6.88 21.05
C PRO A 196 4.43 7.75 19.86
N ALA A 197 5.72 8.02 19.69
CA ALA A 197 6.27 8.74 18.54
C ALA A 197 7.69 8.28 18.15
N GLY A 198 8.14 7.11 18.62
CA GLY A 198 9.51 6.60 18.47
C GLY A 198 10.16 6.82 17.09
N PRO A 199 9.54 6.36 15.98
CA PRO A 199 10.10 6.56 14.63
C PRO A 199 10.27 8.02 14.21
N LEU A 200 9.39 8.92 14.67
CA LEU A 200 9.51 10.36 14.42
C LEU A 200 10.65 10.97 15.25
N LEU A 201 10.65 10.70 16.56
CA LEU A 201 11.68 11.21 17.49
C LEU A 201 13.08 10.75 17.05
N ARG A 202 13.20 9.47 16.66
CA ARG A 202 14.42 8.90 16.11
C ARG A 202 14.90 9.64 14.86
N ARG A 203 14.05 9.80 13.84
CA ARG A 203 14.43 10.55 12.62
C ARG A 203 14.86 11.98 12.94
N ARG A 204 14.19 12.65 13.88
CA ARG A 204 14.60 13.99 14.34
C ARG A 204 15.98 13.98 15.02
N ALA A 205 16.26 13.02 15.90
CA ALA A 205 17.58 12.89 16.51
C ALA A 205 18.67 12.58 15.47
N GLU A 206 18.42 11.68 14.52
CA GLU A 206 19.35 11.35 13.43
C GLU A 206 19.62 12.54 12.49
N GLU A 207 18.61 13.36 12.17
CA GLU A 207 18.77 14.64 11.49
C GLU A 207 19.68 15.60 12.28
N ARG A 208 19.57 15.63 13.62
CA ARG A 208 20.37 16.52 14.47
C ARG A 208 21.83 16.07 14.64
N LEU A 209 22.09 14.76 14.75
CA LEU A 209 23.46 14.23 14.74
C LEU A 209 24.29 14.81 13.58
N LEU A 210 23.70 14.83 12.38
CA LEU A 210 24.36 15.31 11.17
C LEU A 210 24.41 16.84 11.05
N THR A 211 23.32 17.53 11.40
CA THR A 211 23.22 18.99 11.20
C THR A 211 23.97 19.79 12.25
N GLU A 212 24.03 19.30 13.49
CA GLU A 212 24.80 19.88 14.59
C GLU A 212 26.25 19.36 14.64
N LYS A 213 26.64 18.47 13.72
CA LYS A 213 27.99 17.87 13.62
C LYS A 213 28.46 17.26 14.96
N LYS A 214 27.62 16.41 15.58
CA LYS A 214 27.98 15.75 16.84
C LYS A 214 29.25 14.91 16.68
N SER A 215 30.02 14.79 17.76
CA SER A 215 31.30 14.06 17.73
C SER A 215 31.10 12.58 17.41
N PRO A 216 32.10 11.90 16.80
CA PRO A 216 32.02 10.47 16.50
C PRO A 216 31.60 9.62 17.70
N ALA A 217 32.09 9.95 18.90
CA ALA A 217 31.71 9.27 20.14
C ALA A 217 30.20 9.39 20.45
N ILE A 218 29.58 10.57 20.28
CA ILE A 218 28.13 10.77 20.50
C ILE A 218 27.32 10.01 19.44
N VAL A 219 27.76 10.06 18.18
CA VAL A 219 27.10 9.36 17.06
C VAL A 219 27.12 7.85 17.30
N ARG A 220 28.27 7.27 17.65
CA ARG A 220 28.38 5.85 17.99
C ARG A 220 27.56 5.48 19.22
N ALA A 221 27.59 6.29 20.28
CA ALA A 221 26.79 6.03 21.48
C ALA A 221 25.28 6.02 21.18
N TYR A 222 24.80 6.89 20.27
CA TYR A 222 23.40 6.90 19.83
C TYR A 222 23.02 5.64 19.02
N PHE A 223 23.91 5.15 18.18
CA PHE A 223 23.68 3.97 17.33
C PHE A 223 24.19 2.64 17.92
N ALA A 224 24.72 2.64 19.14
CA ALA A 224 25.32 1.47 19.80
C ALA A 224 24.39 0.25 19.89
N THR A 225 23.07 0.49 19.84
CA THR A 225 22.03 -0.52 20.07
C THR A 225 20.99 -0.55 18.96
N ALA A 226 21.12 0.29 17.91
CA ALA A 226 20.14 0.37 16.82
C ALA A 226 20.71 0.98 15.53
N LYS A 227 20.42 0.35 14.37
CA LYS A 227 20.94 0.74 13.04
C LYS A 227 20.24 1.97 12.40
N PRO A 228 20.96 2.83 11.68
CA PRO A 228 20.48 3.75 10.64
C PRO A 228 19.00 3.77 10.23
N ALA A 229 18.13 4.67 10.72
CA ALA A 229 16.73 4.75 10.26
C ALA A 229 16.44 5.89 9.25
N SER A 230 17.48 6.61 8.82
CA SER A 230 17.40 7.74 7.87
C SER A 230 18.72 8.00 7.16
N ALA A 231 18.68 8.60 5.96
CA ALA A 231 19.87 9.06 5.24
C ALA A 231 20.81 9.97 6.09
N PRO A 232 20.32 10.97 6.84
CA PRO A 232 21.17 11.75 7.73
C PRO A 232 21.87 10.91 8.81
N GLY A 233 21.16 9.96 9.41
CA GLY A 233 21.71 9.05 10.42
C GLY A 233 22.77 8.10 9.85
N LYS A 234 22.50 7.49 8.69
CA LYS A 234 23.45 6.61 7.99
C LYS A 234 24.73 7.35 7.64
N PHE A 235 24.62 8.58 7.11
CA PHE A 235 25.77 9.41 6.79
C PHE A 235 26.54 9.88 8.04
N ALA A 236 25.84 10.25 9.12
CA ALA A 236 26.50 10.60 10.38
C ALA A 236 27.30 9.43 10.94
N LEU A 237 26.74 8.22 10.95
CA LEU A 237 27.43 7.01 11.42
C LEU A 237 28.61 6.64 10.52
N ALA A 238 28.47 6.71 9.18
CA ALA A 238 29.58 6.49 8.26
C ALA A 238 30.75 7.46 8.52
N LEU A 239 30.47 8.75 8.74
CA LEU A 239 31.49 9.74 9.10
C LEU A 239 32.17 9.41 10.44
N ALA A 240 31.41 8.90 11.42
CA ALA A 240 31.94 8.53 12.73
C ALA A 240 32.82 7.27 12.69
N LEU A 241 32.44 6.26 11.90
CA LEU A 241 33.20 5.01 11.70
C LEU A 241 34.51 5.29 10.95
N ARG A 242 34.45 6.11 9.89
CA ARG A 242 35.64 6.55 9.16
C ARG A 242 36.64 7.29 10.06
N ALA A 243 36.14 8.11 11.00
CA ALA A 243 37.00 8.82 11.95
C ALA A 243 37.77 7.88 12.91
N ASP A 244 37.32 6.63 13.07
CA ASP A 244 38.01 5.59 13.84
C ASP A 244 38.86 4.64 12.97
N GLY A 245 38.91 4.86 11.64
CA GLY A 245 39.59 3.97 10.69
C GLY A 245 38.78 2.74 10.26
N LEU A 246 37.47 2.69 10.54
CA LEU A 246 36.57 1.62 10.13
C LEU A 246 36.00 1.91 8.72
N ASP A 247 36.89 2.00 7.73
CA ASP A 247 36.55 2.41 6.36
C ASP A 247 35.58 1.46 5.66
N ALA A 248 35.64 0.15 5.93
CA ALA A 248 34.74 -0.85 5.33
C ALA A 248 33.29 -0.68 5.82
N ASP A 249 33.08 -0.60 7.13
CA ASP A 249 31.73 -0.38 7.72
C ASP A 249 31.15 0.98 7.29
N ALA A 250 32.01 2.00 7.13
CA ALA A 250 31.62 3.29 6.60
C ALA A 250 31.22 3.22 5.11
N ALA A 251 31.94 2.44 4.30
CA ALA A 251 31.63 2.22 2.90
C ALA A 251 30.28 1.51 2.72
N ASP A 252 30.00 0.45 3.49
CA ASP A 252 28.74 -0.29 3.44
C ASP A 252 27.53 0.62 3.73
N LEU A 253 27.62 1.48 4.74
CA LEU A 253 26.59 2.48 5.03
C LEU A 253 26.42 3.52 3.92
N VAL A 254 27.50 3.86 3.20
CA VAL A 254 27.46 4.80 2.06
C VAL A 254 26.84 4.15 0.83
N HIS A 255 27.14 2.88 0.54
CA HIS A 255 26.48 2.10 -0.50
C HIS A 255 24.98 1.96 -0.24
N ASP A 256 24.59 1.53 0.96
CA ASP A 256 23.19 1.38 1.39
C ASP A 256 22.45 2.73 1.36
N LEU A 257 23.04 3.80 1.91
CA LEU A 257 22.48 5.15 1.82
C LEU A 257 22.25 5.55 0.35
N TRP A 258 23.26 5.41 -0.51
CA TRP A 258 23.20 5.89 -1.87
C TRP A 258 22.19 5.13 -2.73
N ARG A 259 22.06 3.83 -2.51
CA ARG A 259 21.10 2.96 -3.20
C ARG A 259 19.69 3.14 -2.65
N GLU A 260 19.50 3.06 -1.33
CA GLU A 260 18.18 2.89 -0.71
C GLU A 260 17.54 4.13 -0.09
N GLU A 261 18.28 5.20 0.17
CA GLU A 261 17.65 6.40 0.74
C GLU A 261 17.01 7.30 -0.33
N SER A 262 16.24 8.30 0.10
CA SER A 262 15.73 9.38 -0.78
C SER A 262 16.09 10.71 -0.15
N PHE A 263 16.94 11.49 -0.83
CA PHE A 263 17.54 12.70 -0.28
C PHE A 263 17.91 13.71 -1.37
N GLY A 264 17.97 14.99 -0.98
CA GLY A 264 18.25 16.10 -1.90
C GLY A 264 19.73 16.30 -2.21
N ARG A 265 19.99 17.13 -3.23
CA ARG A 265 21.32 17.43 -3.79
C ARG A 265 22.37 17.87 -2.76
N SER A 266 21.98 18.58 -1.69
CA SER A 266 22.91 18.99 -0.63
C SER A 266 23.55 17.81 0.10
N LEU A 267 22.76 16.77 0.43
CA LEU A 267 23.30 15.56 1.04
C LEU A 267 24.05 14.70 0.01
N GLU A 268 23.61 14.69 -1.25
CA GLU A 268 24.31 14.02 -2.36
C GLU A 268 25.75 14.50 -2.52
N THR A 269 25.96 15.81 -2.66
CA THR A 269 27.30 16.41 -2.73
C THR A 269 28.12 16.11 -1.48
N ARG A 270 27.54 16.26 -0.28
CA ARG A 270 28.26 15.94 0.96
C ARG A 270 28.72 14.48 1.04
N VAL A 271 27.93 13.52 0.55
CA VAL A 271 28.30 12.11 0.53
C VAL A 271 29.44 11.85 -0.46
N THR A 272 29.37 12.39 -1.68
CA THR A 272 30.42 12.21 -2.70
C THR A 272 31.74 12.87 -2.28
N ASP A 273 31.68 14.06 -1.68
CA ASP A 273 32.86 14.81 -1.24
C ASP A 273 33.54 14.13 -0.03
N ALA A 274 32.74 13.54 0.87
CA ALA A 274 33.25 12.83 2.03
C ALA A 274 33.82 11.46 1.69
N PHE A 275 33.23 10.72 0.75
CA PHE A 275 33.60 9.34 0.43
C PHE A 275 34.01 9.16 -1.05
N PRO A 276 35.08 9.85 -1.51
CA PRO A 276 35.58 9.71 -2.88
C PRO A 276 36.06 8.28 -3.13
N GLY A 277 35.71 7.72 -4.28
CA GLY A 277 36.11 6.38 -4.70
C GLY A 277 35.35 5.20 -4.07
N VAL A 278 34.50 5.44 -3.07
CA VAL A 278 33.64 4.38 -2.48
C VAL A 278 32.51 4.00 -3.45
N LEU A 279 31.80 4.99 -3.98
CA LEU A 279 30.68 4.76 -4.89
C LEU A 279 31.16 4.36 -6.29
N THR A 280 30.61 3.27 -6.81
CA THR A 280 30.96 2.70 -8.13
C THR A 280 29.91 3.03 -9.19
N ALA A 281 30.23 2.76 -10.46
CA ALA A 281 29.25 2.85 -11.55
C ALA A 281 27.99 1.99 -11.30
N ILE A 282 28.10 0.87 -10.55
CA ILE A 282 26.97 0.02 -10.18
C ILE A 282 26.03 0.75 -9.21
N ASP A 283 26.57 1.45 -8.21
CA ASP A 283 25.79 2.27 -7.26
C ASP A 283 25.04 3.40 -7.97
N HIS A 284 25.73 4.08 -8.89
CA HIS A 284 25.15 5.16 -9.69
C HIS A 284 24.07 4.64 -10.64
N ARG A 285 24.30 3.51 -11.32
CA ARG A 285 23.32 2.84 -12.19
C ARG A 285 22.08 2.37 -11.42
N TYR A 286 22.26 1.80 -10.22
CA TYR A 286 21.16 1.40 -9.35
C TYR A 286 20.31 2.61 -8.93
N ARG A 287 20.96 3.68 -8.44
CA ARG A 287 20.28 4.92 -8.05
C ARG A 287 19.56 5.58 -9.22
N MET A 288 20.14 5.54 -10.43
CA MET A 288 19.50 6.00 -11.65
C MET A 288 18.21 5.23 -11.91
N GLU A 289 18.25 3.89 -11.96
CA GLU A 289 17.04 3.09 -12.22
C GLU A 289 15.98 3.35 -11.13
N ARG A 290 16.36 3.36 -9.86
CA ARG A 290 15.43 3.61 -8.74
C ARG A 290 14.76 4.99 -8.83
N SER A 291 15.49 6.00 -9.27
CA SER A 291 14.95 7.35 -9.52
C SER A 291 14.03 7.38 -10.75
N LEU A 292 14.38 6.65 -11.81
CA LEU A 292 13.55 6.48 -13.02
C LEU A 292 12.24 5.71 -12.78
N LEU A 293 12.21 4.78 -11.82
CA LEU A 293 11.00 4.07 -11.40
C LEU A 293 10.06 4.99 -10.59
N LYS A 294 10.61 5.93 -9.82
CA LYS A 294 9.89 6.99 -9.08
C LYS A 294 9.56 8.24 -9.90
N GLU A 295 9.92 8.28 -11.19
CA GLU A 295 9.82 9.45 -12.08
C GLU A 295 10.59 10.71 -11.60
N ASP A 296 11.60 10.56 -10.73
CA ASP A 296 12.57 11.63 -10.42
C ASP A 296 13.62 11.72 -11.54
N TRP A 297 13.23 12.39 -12.63
CA TRP A 297 14.07 12.63 -13.80
C TRP A 297 15.36 13.38 -13.48
N THR A 298 15.35 14.24 -12.46
CA THR A 298 16.47 15.13 -12.14
C THR A 298 17.57 14.35 -11.41
N THR A 299 17.20 13.51 -10.43
CA THR A 299 18.16 12.62 -9.75
C THR A 299 18.57 11.47 -10.65
N ALA A 300 17.67 10.95 -11.48
CA ALA A 300 18.02 9.96 -12.50
C ALA A 300 19.09 10.47 -13.47
N ALA A 301 18.98 11.72 -13.96
CA ALA A 301 19.97 12.29 -14.87
C ALA A 301 21.36 12.39 -14.21
N ARG A 302 21.47 13.00 -13.02
CA ARG A 302 22.75 13.09 -12.29
C ARG A 302 23.36 11.72 -12.00
N ALA A 303 22.54 10.77 -11.57
CA ALA A 303 22.98 9.40 -11.32
C ALA A 303 23.44 8.68 -12.60
N ALA A 304 22.83 8.96 -13.75
CA ALA A 304 23.30 8.46 -15.05
C ALA A 304 24.66 9.08 -15.45
N ASP A 305 24.85 10.37 -15.22
CA ASP A 305 26.12 11.06 -15.51
C ASP A 305 27.28 10.45 -14.68
N TYR A 306 27.04 10.14 -13.40
CA TYR A 306 28.00 9.42 -12.55
C TYR A 306 28.22 7.95 -12.95
N ALA A 307 27.21 7.28 -13.53
CA ALA A 307 27.33 5.89 -14.00
C ALA A 307 28.07 5.77 -15.35
N GLY A 308 28.15 6.87 -16.11
CA GLY A 308 28.81 6.96 -17.42
C GLY A 308 27.87 7.43 -18.52
N GLY A 309 28.39 8.23 -19.46
CA GLY A 309 27.58 9.01 -20.42
C GLY A 309 26.62 8.22 -21.32
N SER A 310 26.79 6.90 -21.48
CA SER A 310 25.84 6.04 -22.19
C SER A 310 24.50 5.90 -21.45
N TYR A 311 24.50 5.89 -20.11
CA TYR A 311 23.31 5.73 -19.27
C TYR A 311 22.31 6.89 -19.43
N ALA A 312 22.77 8.09 -19.79
CA ALA A 312 21.89 9.22 -20.11
C ALA A 312 20.93 8.91 -21.27
N SER A 313 21.24 7.95 -22.15
CA SER A 313 20.31 7.45 -23.19
C SER A 313 19.09 6.74 -22.61
N LEU A 314 19.23 5.99 -21.51
CA LEU A 314 18.12 5.31 -20.82
C LEU A 314 17.16 6.31 -20.18
N VAL A 315 17.71 7.35 -19.54
CA VAL A 315 16.94 8.46 -18.96
C VAL A 315 16.12 9.17 -20.05
N ARG A 316 16.73 9.48 -21.20
CA ARG A 316 16.04 10.08 -22.36
C ARG A 316 14.95 9.16 -22.92
N ALA A 317 15.26 7.89 -23.15
CA ALA A 317 14.32 6.90 -23.69
C ALA A 317 13.10 6.73 -22.78
N ARG A 318 13.29 6.53 -21.47
CA ARG A 318 12.18 6.36 -20.53
C ARG A 318 11.34 7.63 -20.39
N ARG A 319 11.96 8.81 -20.35
CA ARG A 319 11.24 10.10 -20.31
C ARG A 319 10.38 10.29 -21.56
N ALA A 320 10.88 9.92 -22.74
CA ALA A 320 10.12 9.97 -24.00
C ALA A 320 8.94 8.97 -24.00
N VAL A 321 9.12 7.77 -23.44
CA VAL A 321 8.04 6.77 -23.27
C VAL A 321 6.94 7.26 -22.33
N GLN A 322 7.27 7.92 -21.20
CA GLN A 322 6.24 8.50 -20.33
C GLN A 322 5.58 9.75 -20.96
N GLY A 323 6.37 10.61 -21.61
CA GLY A 323 5.89 11.83 -22.28
C GLY A 323 5.07 11.59 -23.55
N LYS A 324 4.95 10.35 -24.04
CA LYS A 324 4.22 9.94 -25.26
C LYS A 324 4.69 10.57 -26.57
N ALA A 325 5.81 11.29 -26.58
CA ALA A 325 6.38 11.95 -27.75
C ALA A 325 7.85 11.52 -27.93
N GLY A 326 8.25 11.24 -29.18
CA GLY A 326 9.63 10.85 -29.51
C GLY A 326 10.09 9.48 -28.95
N ALA A 327 9.18 8.65 -28.42
CA ALA A 327 9.54 7.40 -27.75
C ALA A 327 10.30 6.40 -28.65
N ALA A 328 9.86 6.21 -29.89
CA ALA A 328 10.49 5.29 -30.84
C ALA A 328 11.94 5.69 -31.22
N PRO A 329 12.24 6.92 -31.67
CA PRO A 329 13.62 7.33 -31.94
C PRO A 329 14.47 7.37 -30.66
N ALA A 330 13.91 7.74 -29.51
CA ALA A 330 14.66 7.75 -28.25
C ALA A 330 15.06 6.34 -27.78
N LEU A 331 14.20 5.33 -27.96
CA LEU A 331 14.54 3.92 -27.75
C LEU A 331 15.56 3.40 -28.77
N ALA A 332 15.43 3.76 -30.05
CA ALA A 332 16.38 3.36 -31.09
C ALA A 332 17.79 3.90 -30.84
N ALA A 333 17.90 5.12 -30.30
CA ALA A 333 19.14 5.79 -29.94
C ALA A 333 19.86 5.21 -28.69
N VAL A 334 19.28 4.22 -28.01
CA VAL A 334 19.97 3.51 -26.92
C VAL A 334 21.03 2.57 -27.50
N PRO A 335 22.32 2.69 -27.09
CA PRO A 335 23.42 1.86 -27.61
C PRO A 335 23.16 0.36 -27.45
N PRO A 336 23.62 -0.50 -28.37
CA PRO A 336 23.41 -1.95 -28.31
C PRO A 336 23.79 -2.59 -26.97
N SER A 337 24.89 -2.14 -26.35
CA SER A 337 25.37 -2.60 -25.04
C SER A 337 24.39 -2.38 -23.88
N LEU A 338 23.46 -1.43 -23.99
CA LEU A 338 22.44 -1.14 -22.98
C LEU A 338 21.05 -1.70 -23.33
N ARG A 339 20.89 -2.43 -24.45
CA ARG A 339 19.58 -2.97 -24.87
C ARG A 339 19.10 -4.19 -24.08
N ASN A 340 19.97 -4.75 -23.24
CA ASN A 340 19.64 -5.78 -22.25
C ASN A 340 19.50 -5.21 -20.82
N ASP A 341 19.72 -3.90 -20.61
CA ASP A 341 19.52 -3.27 -19.31
C ASP A 341 18.03 -3.29 -18.91
N SER A 342 17.73 -3.58 -17.65
CA SER A 342 16.35 -3.68 -17.15
C SER A 342 15.54 -2.40 -17.38
N SER A 343 16.17 -1.23 -17.28
CA SER A 343 15.49 0.06 -17.50
C SER A 343 15.09 0.24 -18.97
N TYR A 344 15.91 -0.25 -19.91
CA TYR A 344 15.56 -0.28 -21.34
C TYR A 344 14.42 -1.27 -21.61
N LEU A 345 14.52 -2.51 -21.10
CA LEU A 345 13.51 -3.54 -21.32
C LEU A 345 12.14 -3.11 -20.77
N LEU A 346 12.09 -2.55 -19.56
CA LEU A 346 10.86 -2.02 -18.98
C LEU A 346 10.29 -0.84 -19.79
N SER A 347 11.15 0.08 -20.25
CA SER A 347 10.74 1.21 -21.10
C SER A 347 10.17 0.73 -22.45
N ARG A 348 10.75 -0.33 -23.03
CA ARG A 348 10.29 -0.93 -24.29
C ARG A 348 8.98 -1.71 -24.12
N ALA A 349 8.80 -2.42 -23.01
CA ALA A 349 7.52 -3.05 -22.67
C ALA A 349 6.40 -2.00 -22.51
N GLN A 350 6.68 -0.93 -21.75
CA GLN A 350 5.78 0.20 -21.56
C GLN A 350 5.42 0.90 -22.86
N TYR A 351 6.38 1.08 -23.77
CA TYR A 351 6.15 1.61 -25.11
C TYR A 351 5.13 0.76 -25.89
N PHE A 352 5.36 -0.55 -25.98
CA PHE A 352 4.43 -1.46 -26.68
C PHE A 352 3.04 -1.47 -26.03
N ARG A 353 2.96 -1.58 -24.70
CA ARG A 353 1.67 -1.52 -23.97
C ARG A 353 0.92 -0.22 -24.23
N ARG A 354 1.62 0.93 -24.27
CA ARG A 354 1.01 2.25 -24.55
C ARG A 354 0.59 2.41 -26.01
N ALA A 355 1.22 1.69 -26.94
CA ALA A 355 0.83 1.56 -28.34
C ALA A 355 -0.21 0.45 -28.61
N ASP A 356 -0.85 -0.08 -27.55
CA ASP A 356 -1.82 -1.18 -27.55
C ASP A 356 -1.33 -2.53 -28.08
N LYS A 357 0.00 -2.71 -28.13
CA LYS A 357 0.70 -3.90 -28.62
C LYS A 357 1.02 -4.85 -27.47
N ALA A 358 -0.01 -5.50 -26.93
CA ALA A 358 0.10 -6.35 -25.74
C ALA A 358 1.02 -7.56 -25.95
N ALA A 359 0.95 -8.23 -27.10
CA ALA A 359 1.80 -9.38 -27.42
C ALA A 359 3.29 -9.01 -27.56
N GLU A 360 3.61 -7.86 -28.15
CA GLU A 360 5.00 -7.38 -28.22
C GLU A 360 5.52 -6.92 -26.85
N ALA A 361 4.68 -6.31 -26.01
CA ALA A 361 5.02 -6.02 -24.62
C ALA A 361 5.30 -7.31 -23.84
N ALA A 362 4.48 -8.35 -24.03
CA ALA A 362 4.65 -9.66 -23.42
C ALA A 362 5.98 -10.32 -23.78
N LYS A 363 6.37 -10.30 -25.06
CA LYS A 363 7.67 -10.81 -25.53
C LYS A 363 8.84 -10.13 -24.82
N VAL A 364 8.78 -8.81 -24.63
CA VAL A 364 9.83 -8.06 -23.90
C VAL A 364 9.84 -8.43 -22.41
N LEU A 365 8.68 -8.52 -21.76
CA LEU A 365 8.57 -8.90 -20.34
C LEU A 365 9.02 -10.34 -20.07
N LEU A 366 8.80 -11.26 -21.00
CA LEU A 366 9.25 -12.65 -20.91
C LEU A 366 10.75 -12.82 -21.18
N SER A 367 11.38 -11.88 -21.90
CA SER A 367 12.85 -11.82 -22.05
C SER A 367 13.59 -11.12 -20.90
N ALA A 368 12.86 -10.45 -20.00
CA ALA A 368 13.47 -9.71 -18.90
C ALA A 368 13.83 -10.63 -17.71
N PRO A 369 14.89 -10.30 -16.94
CA PRO A 369 15.23 -11.04 -15.72
C PRO A 369 14.04 -11.15 -14.76
N THR A 370 13.91 -12.30 -14.10
CA THR A 370 12.89 -12.56 -13.07
C THR A 370 13.46 -12.64 -11.66
N ASN A 371 14.79 -12.80 -11.52
CA ASN A 371 15.47 -12.81 -10.22
C ASN A 371 15.25 -11.44 -9.51
N PRO A 372 14.57 -11.40 -8.35
CA PRO A 372 14.33 -10.16 -7.62
C PRO A 372 15.63 -9.44 -7.25
N GLU A 373 16.72 -10.15 -6.97
CA GLU A 373 18.01 -9.56 -6.58
C GLU A 373 18.70 -8.78 -7.71
N VAL A 374 18.40 -9.11 -8.97
CA VAL A 374 18.94 -8.42 -10.15
C VAL A 374 18.14 -7.14 -10.46
N LEU A 375 16.89 -7.04 -10.02
CA LEU A 375 16.00 -5.92 -10.31
C LEU A 375 15.94 -4.92 -9.15
N THR A 376 16.26 -3.66 -9.43
CA THR A 376 16.22 -2.56 -8.46
C THR A 376 14.89 -2.43 -7.72
N ASP A 377 13.76 -2.65 -8.40
CA ASP A 377 12.45 -2.77 -7.76
C ASP A 377 11.54 -3.66 -8.61
N GLY A 378 11.36 -4.89 -8.14
CA GLY A 378 10.51 -5.90 -8.76
C GLY A 378 9.00 -5.67 -8.62
N ASP A 379 8.55 -4.78 -7.72
CA ASP A 379 7.14 -4.44 -7.56
C ASP A 379 6.65 -3.55 -8.71
N THR A 380 7.46 -2.59 -9.16
CA THR A 380 7.15 -1.81 -10.37
C THR A 380 7.12 -2.69 -11.63
N TRP A 381 7.98 -3.71 -11.71
CA TRP A 381 7.93 -4.73 -12.77
C TRP A 381 6.65 -5.57 -12.72
N TRP A 382 6.22 -6.00 -11.53
CA TRP A 382 4.95 -6.67 -11.33
C TRP A 382 3.77 -5.81 -11.83
N VAL A 383 3.73 -4.52 -11.50
CA VAL A 383 2.67 -3.60 -11.94
C VAL A 383 2.54 -3.59 -13.47
N GLU A 384 3.64 -3.54 -14.22
CA GLU A 384 3.63 -3.58 -15.68
C GLU A 384 3.18 -4.97 -16.20
N ARG A 385 3.71 -6.07 -15.64
CA ARG A 385 3.31 -7.45 -15.97
C ARG A 385 1.81 -7.66 -15.81
N ARG A 386 1.22 -7.21 -14.69
CA ARG A 386 -0.22 -7.28 -14.39
C ARG A 386 -1.07 -6.56 -15.45
N ILE A 387 -0.65 -5.39 -15.93
CA ILE A 387 -1.42 -4.64 -16.94
C ILE A 387 -1.34 -5.34 -18.30
N VAL A 388 -0.17 -5.85 -18.69
CA VAL A 388 -0.01 -6.61 -19.94
C VAL A 388 -0.79 -7.93 -19.89
N ALA A 389 -0.71 -8.68 -18.78
CA ALA A 389 -1.48 -9.90 -18.58
C ALA A 389 -3.00 -9.66 -18.69
N ARG A 390 -3.52 -8.56 -18.12
CA ARG A 390 -4.94 -8.19 -18.28
C ARG A 390 -5.33 -7.88 -19.72
N LYS A 391 -4.51 -7.11 -20.46
CA LYS A 391 -4.75 -6.87 -21.89
C LYS A 391 -4.74 -8.17 -22.71
N LEU A 392 -3.85 -9.11 -22.40
CA LEU A 392 -3.77 -10.41 -23.07
C LEU A 392 -5.00 -11.29 -22.79
N MET A 393 -5.50 -11.33 -21.55
CA MET A 393 -6.76 -12.02 -21.24
C MET A 393 -7.93 -11.46 -22.04
N ASP A 394 -8.06 -10.13 -22.09
CA ASP A 394 -9.15 -9.46 -22.80
C ASP A 394 -9.00 -9.60 -24.34
N ALA A 395 -7.79 -9.88 -24.83
CA ALA A 395 -7.51 -10.25 -26.24
C ALA A 395 -7.67 -11.76 -26.54
N GLY A 396 -8.06 -12.59 -25.56
CA GLY A 396 -8.21 -14.04 -25.75
C GLY A 396 -6.92 -14.85 -25.71
N GLU A 397 -5.84 -14.31 -25.14
CA GLU A 397 -4.53 -14.97 -24.96
C GLU A 397 -4.23 -15.37 -23.49
N PRO A 398 -5.05 -16.21 -22.81
CA PRO A 398 -4.87 -16.49 -21.39
C PRO A 398 -3.58 -17.25 -21.07
N LYS A 399 -3.07 -18.07 -22.00
CA LYS A 399 -1.77 -18.78 -21.83
C LYS A 399 -0.60 -17.78 -21.81
N THR A 400 -0.60 -16.79 -22.70
CA THR A 400 0.40 -15.71 -22.73
C THR A 400 0.26 -14.84 -21.48
N ALA A 401 -0.98 -14.52 -21.07
CA ALA A 401 -1.27 -13.76 -19.85
C ALA A 401 -0.72 -14.45 -18.59
N TYR A 402 -0.98 -15.75 -18.45
CA TYR A 402 -0.47 -16.58 -17.37
C TYR A 402 1.06 -16.58 -17.35
N ALA A 403 1.72 -16.82 -18.48
CA ALA A 403 3.18 -16.83 -18.55
C ALA A 403 3.80 -15.48 -18.11
N VAL A 404 3.22 -14.35 -18.54
CA VAL A 404 3.67 -13.01 -18.13
C VAL A 404 3.48 -12.76 -16.63
N ALA A 405 2.37 -13.23 -16.06
CA ALA A 405 2.03 -13.07 -14.65
C ALA A 405 2.81 -13.99 -13.72
N ALA A 406 2.97 -15.27 -14.08
CA ALA A 406 3.72 -16.27 -13.30
C ALA A 406 5.23 -15.99 -13.29
N ALA A 407 5.76 -15.36 -14.34
CA ALA A 407 7.14 -14.86 -14.38
C ALA A 407 7.34 -13.52 -13.62
N HIS A 408 6.62 -13.31 -12.51
CA HIS A 408 6.78 -12.10 -11.70
C HIS A 408 8.08 -12.12 -10.88
N SER A 409 8.43 -10.95 -10.35
CA SER A 409 9.63 -10.70 -9.55
C SER A 409 9.30 -9.84 -8.33
N ALA A 410 8.05 -9.89 -7.86
CA ALA A 410 7.56 -9.03 -6.79
C ALA A 410 8.37 -9.23 -5.50
N ARG A 411 8.72 -8.13 -4.84
CA ARG A 411 9.55 -8.11 -3.61
C ARG A 411 8.69 -8.01 -2.36
N THR A 412 7.75 -7.06 -2.25
CA THR A 412 6.96 -6.90 -1.01
C THR A 412 5.91 -8.00 -0.85
N SER A 413 5.58 -8.38 0.39
CA SER A 413 4.54 -9.40 0.66
C SER A 413 3.23 -9.05 -0.06
N GLU A 414 2.80 -7.79 -0.06
CA GLU A 414 1.60 -7.32 -0.78
C GLU A 414 1.65 -7.67 -2.28
N LYS A 415 2.75 -7.35 -2.97
CA LYS A 415 2.86 -7.58 -4.41
C LYS A 415 3.10 -9.04 -4.76
N ARG A 416 3.80 -9.81 -3.91
CA ARG A 416 3.89 -11.27 -4.06
C ARG A 416 2.50 -11.91 -3.98
N ILE A 417 1.71 -11.58 -2.95
CA ILE A 417 0.33 -12.06 -2.81
C ILE A 417 -0.52 -11.68 -4.02
N GLU A 418 -0.41 -10.44 -4.52
CA GLU A 418 -1.17 -10.00 -5.69
C GLU A 418 -0.76 -10.76 -6.97
N ALA A 419 0.54 -10.97 -7.17
CA ALA A 419 1.09 -11.62 -8.36
C ALA A 419 0.74 -13.10 -8.42
N GLU A 420 0.97 -13.82 -7.32
CA GLU A 420 0.58 -15.21 -7.14
C GLU A 420 -0.94 -15.37 -7.29
N PHE A 421 -1.74 -14.54 -6.62
CA PHE A 421 -3.20 -14.55 -6.79
C PHE A 421 -3.60 -14.37 -8.27
N HIS A 422 -2.98 -13.43 -8.99
CA HIS A 422 -3.37 -13.16 -10.36
C HIS A 422 -3.01 -14.32 -11.30
N ALA A 423 -1.81 -14.89 -11.17
CA ALA A 423 -1.40 -16.06 -11.95
C ALA A 423 -2.31 -17.27 -11.67
N GLY A 424 -2.62 -17.54 -10.40
CA GLY A 424 -3.52 -18.63 -10.02
C GLY A 424 -4.96 -18.43 -10.49
N TRP A 425 -5.47 -17.19 -10.47
CA TRP A 425 -6.80 -16.86 -10.97
C TRP A 425 -6.89 -17.00 -12.50
N ILE A 426 -5.86 -16.61 -13.25
CA ILE A 426 -5.79 -16.86 -14.70
C ILE A 426 -5.84 -18.37 -14.99
N ALA A 427 -5.02 -19.15 -14.29
CA ALA A 427 -4.98 -20.61 -14.44
C ALA A 427 -6.35 -21.25 -14.16
N LEU A 428 -7.00 -20.88 -13.05
CA LEU A 428 -8.29 -21.43 -12.65
C LEU A 428 -9.43 -21.06 -13.61
N ARG A 429 -9.50 -19.79 -14.05
CA ARG A 429 -10.68 -19.26 -14.74
C ARG A 429 -10.60 -19.23 -16.25
N PHE A 430 -9.39 -19.08 -16.81
CA PHE A 430 -9.19 -18.89 -18.24
C PHE A 430 -8.38 -20.02 -18.89
N MET A 431 -7.82 -20.95 -18.09
CA MET A 431 -7.12 -22.14 -18.59
C MET A 431 -7.72 -23.46 -18.06
N SER A 432 -8.68 -23.40 -17.13
CA SER A 432 -9.26 -24.58 -16.46
C SER A 432 -8.21 -25.50 -15.82
N ASP A 433 -7.12 -24.91 -15.30
CA ASP A 433 -6.02 -25.63 -14.65
C ASP A 433 -6.06 -25.38 -13.12
N PRO A 434 -6.83 -26.17 -12.36
CA PRO A 434 -6.89 -26.03 -10.91
C PRO A 434 -5.57 -26.40 -10.22
N ALA A 435 -4.72 -27.23 -10.84
CA ALA A 435 -3.45 -27.65 -10.26
C ALA A 435 -2.39 -26.53 -10.30
N ALA A 436 -2.33 -25.76 -11.38
CA ALA A 436 -1.53 -24.54 -11.43
C ALA A 436 -2.10 -23.45 -10.51
N ALA A 437 -3.42 -23.29 -10.48
CA ALA A 437 -4.09 -22.36 -9.59
C ALA A 437 -3.77 -22.61 -8.11
N GLU A 438 -3.86 -23.87 -7.68
CA GLU A 438 -3.56 -24.32 -6.32
C GLU A 438 -2.14 -23.97 -5.88
N ARG A 439 -1.12 -24.23 -6.73
CA ARG A 439 0.28 -23.89 -6.42
C ARG A 439 0.44 -22.40 -6.16
N HIS A 440 -0.11 -21.57 -7.03
CA HIS A 440 -0.06 -20.12 -6.88
C HIS A 440 -0.83 -19.63 -5.65
N PHE A 441 -2.04 -20.13 -5.39
CA PHE A 441 -2.79 -19.73 -4.18
C PHE A 441 -2.12 -20.22 -2.88
N ALA A 442 -1.39 -21.34 -2.91
CA ALA A 442 -0.57 -21.80 -1.79
C ALA A 442 0.65 -20.90 -1.56
N LEU A 443 1.33 -20.46 -2.62
CA LEU A 443 2.41 -19.45 -2.52
C LEU A 443 1.88 -18.11 -2.01
N ALA A 444 0.72 -17.65 -2.49
CA ALA A 444 0.05 -16.47 -1.95
C ALA A 444 -0.29 -16.62 -0.46
N ALA A 445 -0.71 -17.81 -0.02
CA ALA A 445 -1.03 -18.11 1.37
C ALA A 445 0.22 -18.16 2.28
N SER A 446 1.37 -18.62 1.79
CA SER A 446 2.60 -18.73 2.60
C SER A 446 3.21 -17.39 2.99
N VAL A 447 2.84 -16.31 2.29
CA VAL A 447 3.28 -14.93 2.56
C VAL A 447 2.13 -14.00 3.01
N ALA A 448 0.93 -14.56 3.24
CA ALA A 448 -0.25 -13.79 3.63
C ALA A 448 -0.28 -13.56 5.15
N GLU A 449 -0.09 -12.30 5.57
CA GLU A 449 -0.05 -11.92 6.99
C GLU A 449 -1.35 -11.24 7.46
N THR A 450 -1.97 -10.42 6.60
CA THR A 450 -3.17 -9.64 6.97
C THR A 450 -4.47 -10.46 6.86
N PRO A 451 -5.53 -10.13 7.64
CA PRO A 451 -6.86 -10.76 7.50
C PRO A 451 -7.39 -10.82 6.06
N ILE A 452 -7.12 -9.78 5.28
CA ILE A 452 -7.55 -9.64 3.89
C ILE A 452 -6.85 -10.65 2.98
N SER A 453 -5.52 -10.72 3.09
CA SER A 453 -4.71 -11.65 2.29
C SER A 453 -4.95 -13.09 2.69
N LEU A 454 -5.05 -13.37 4.00
CA LEU A 454 -5.38 -14.69 4.55
C LEU A 454 -6.73 -15.19 4.01
N ALA A 455 -7.77 -14.36 4.11
CA ALA A 455 -9.10 -14.69 3.61
C ALA A 455 -9.12 -14.92 2.10
N ARG A 456 -8.46 -14.06 1.32
CA ARG A 456 -8.40 -14.18 -0.14
C ARG A 456 -7.67 -15.45 -0.57
N ALA A 457 -6.46 -15.68 -0.06
CA ALA A 457 -5.67 -16.85 -0.44
C ALA A 457 -6.43 -18.14 -0.09
N ALA A 458 -6.93 -18.27 1.14
CA ALA A 458 -7.70 -19.43 1.57
C ALA A 458 -9.01 -19.62 0.76
N TYR A 459 -9.78 -18.56 0.49
CA TYR A 459 -11.00 -18.67 -0.34
C TYR A 459 -10.69 -19.21 -1.75
N TRP A 460 -9.60 -18.74 -2.36
CA TRP A 460 -9.22 -19.14 -3.71
C TRP A 460 -8.54 -20.51 -3.77
N GLN A 461 -7.81 -20.92 -2.74
CA GLN A 461 -7.47 -22.34 -2.53
C GLN A 461 -8.75 -23.20 -2.48
N GLY A 462 -9.79 -22.73 -1.78
CA GLY A 462 -11.11 -23.38 -1.73
C GLY A 462 -11.77 -23.53 -3.11
N ARG A 463 -11.79 -22.47 -3.93
CA ARG A 463 -12.30 -22.50 -5.32
C ARG A 463 -11.47 -23.40 -6.24
N ALA A 464 -10.16 -23.51 -6.03
CA ALA A 464 -9.29 -24.41 -6.82
C ALA A 464 -9.53 -25.88 -6.47
N ALA A 465 -9.62 -26.21 -5.17
CA ALA A 465 -9.96 -27.56 -4.70
C ALA A 465 -11.38 -27.97 -5.13
N GLU A 466 -12.35 -27.05 -5.13
CA GLU A 466 -13.71 -27.27 -5.66
C GLU A 466 -13.68 -27.64 -7.16
N ALA A 467 -12.92 -26.88 -7.97
CA ALA A 467 -12.76 -27.17 -9.40
C ALA A 467 -11.98 -28.47 -9.67
N ALA A 468 -11.18 -28.95 -8.73
CA ALA A 468 -10.53 -30.25 -8.76
C ALA A 468 -11.39 -31.41 -8.19
N GLY A 469 -12.64 -31.15 -7.78
CA GLY A 469 -13.53 -32.15 -7.19
C GLY A 469 -13.18 -32.56 -5.74
N ARG A 470 -12.30 -31.84 -5.05
CA ARG A 470 -11.78 -32.18 -3.72
C ARG A 470 -12.58 -31.48 -2.62
N THR A 471 -13.85 -31.87 -2.47
CA THR A 471 -14.85 -31.22 -1.59
C THR A 471 -14.40 -31.04 -0.13
N ALA A 472 -13.77 -32.06 0.47
CA ALA A 472 -13.33 -31.98 1.87
C ALA A 472 -12.21 -30.93 2.09
N GLU A 473 -11.26 -30.87 1.15
CA GLU A 473 -10.19 -29.89 1.16
C GLU A 473 -10.71 -28.47 0.88
N SER A 474 -11.61 -28.34 -0.11
CA SER A 474 -12.31 -27.09 -0.41
C SER A 474 -13.03 -26.51 0.81
N LYS A 475 -13.75 -27.36 1.56
CA LYS A 475 -14.40 -26.99 2.82
C LYS A 475 -13.40 -26.48 3.85
N SER A 476 -12.28 -27.18 4.06
CA SER A 476 -11.25 -26.76 5.03
C SER A 476 -10.62 -25.39 4.67
N PHE A 477 -10.40 -25.14 3.38
CA PHE A 477 -9.94 -23.83 2.91
C PHE A 477 -10.98 -22.72 3.13
N TYR A 478 -12.27 -22.99 2.90
CA TYR A 478 -13.32 -22.04 3.24
C TYR A 478 -13.44 -21.80 4.76
N GLU A 479 -13.27 -22.82 5.59
CA GLU A 479 -13.28 -22.66 7.05
C GLU A 479 -12.14 -21.74 7.52
N ARG A 480 -10.93 -21.90 6.95
CA ARG A 480 -9.80 -20.98 7.19
C ARG A 480 -10.08 -19.55 6.76
N ALA A 481 -10.72 -19.33 5.61
CA ALA A 481 -11.11 -17.99 5.17
C ALA A 481 -12.21 -17.38 6.07
N ALA A 482 -13.17 -18.20 6.52
CA ALA A 482 -14.30 -17.80 7.35
C ALA A 482 -13.92 -17.32 8.77
N LEU A 483 -12.67 -17.56 9.21
CA LEU A 483 -12.08 -16.99 10.43
C LEU A 483 -11.84 -15.47 10.34
N GLN A 484 -11.96 -14.86 9.15
CA GLN A 484 -11.74 -13.44 8.90
C GLN A 484 -13.07 -12.73 8.58
N PRO A 485 -14.00 -12.58 9.56
CA PRO A 485 -15.39 -12.20 9.31
C PRO A 485 -15.55 -10.81 8.72
N ILE A 486 -14.63 -9.88 8.99
CA ILE A 486 -14.70 -8.51 8.45
C ILE A 486 -14.05 -8.35 7.06
N ALA A 487 -13.55 -9.43 6.45
CA ALA A 487 -12.96 -9.41 5.11
C ALA A 487 -13.92 -10.02 4.07
N TYR A 488 -14.02 -9.39 2.89
CA TYR A 488 -14.88 -9.78 1.77
C TYR A 488 -14.83 -11.30 1.47
N TYR A 489 -13.63 -11.85 1.32
CA TYR A 489 -13.44 -13.27 1.04
C TYR A 489 -13.76 -14.20 2.23
N GLY A 490 -13.64 -13.70 3.46
CA GLY A 490 -14.09 -14.45 4.64
C GLY A 490 -15.61 -14.49 4.72
N GLN A 491 -16.28 -13.40 4.40
CA GLN A 491 -17.74 -13.35 4.27
C GLN A 491 -18.26 -14.26 3.16
N LEU A 492 -17.60 -14.27 1.99
CA LEU A 492 -17.91 -15.20 0.90
C LEU A 492 -17.71 -16.67 1.32
N ALA A 493 -16.65 -16.98 2.08
CA ALA A 493 -16.41 -18.32 2.58
C ALA A 493 -17.48 -18.76 3.60
N ARG A 494 -17.86 -17.86 4.51
CA ARG A 494 -18.96 -18.09 5.47
C ARG A 494 -20.27 -18.42 4.74
N ALA A 495 -20.63 -17.65 3.72
CA ALA A 495 -21.84 -17.88 2.94
C ALA A 495 -21.81 -19.25 2.22
N ARG A 496 -20.69 -19.59 1.55
CA ARG A 496 -20.46 -20.92 0.95
C ARG A 496 -20.52 -22.10 1.94
N LEU A 497 -20.24 -21.86 3.22
CA LEU A 497 -20.36 -22.86 4.30
C LEU A 497 -21.76 -22.91 4.93
N GLY A 498 -22.74 -22.15 4.44
CA GLY A 498 -24.06 -22.01 5.08
C GLY A 498 -24.02 -21.22 6.40
N GLN A 499 -22.93 -20.52 6.70
CA GLN A 499 -22.76 -19.76 7.94
C GLN A 499 -23.34 -18.34 7.77
N HIS A 500 -24.66 -18.24 7.94
CA HIS A 500 -25.40 -16.98 7.79
C HIS A 500 -25.21 -15.97 8.94
N SER A 501 -24.28 -16.19 9.87
CA SER A 501 -23.97 -15.25 10.96
C SER A 501 -22.64 -14.51 10.71
N LEU A 502 -22.60 -13.24 11.08
CA LEU A 502 -21.38 -12.41 11.04
C LEU A 502 -20.87 -12.11 12.47
N PRO A 503 -19.97 -12.94 13.04
CA PRO A 503 -19.40 -12.68 14.35
C PRO A 503 -18.39 -11.52 14.25
N LEU A 504 -18.60 -10.45 15.03
CA LEU A 504 -17.63 -9.37 15.18
C LEU A 504 -16.84 -9.60 16.46
N ARG A 505 -15.51 -9.67 16.36
CA ARG A 505 -14.61 -9.85 17.50
C ARG A 505 -14.60 -8.58 18.37
N ARG A 506 -14.36 -8.77 19.67
CA ARG A 506 -14.26 -7.70 20.66
C ARG A 506 -13.11 -8.01 21.60
N ALA A 507 -12.32 -6.99 21.91
CA ALA A 507 -11.26 -7.05 22.90
C ALA A 507 -11.82 -7.12 24.33
N ALA A 508 -10.99 -7.57 25.27
CA ALA A 508 -11.27 -7.43 26.70
C ALA A 508 -11.13 -5.97 27.16
N GLU A 509 -11.94 -5.59 28.15
CA GLU A 509 -11.83 -4.29 28.83
C GLU A 509 -10.70 -4.30 29.88
N LEU A 510 -10.08 -3.15 30.14
CA LEU A 510 -9.15 -2.99 31.26
C LEU A 510 -9.93 -3.01 32.59
N SER A 511 -9.33 -3.57 33.65
CA SER A 511 -9.84 -3.38 35.02
C SER A 511 -9.86 -1.89 35.39
N SER A 512 -10.72 -1.49 36.33
CA SER A 512 -10.84 -0.08 36.75
C SER A 512 -9.50 0.56 37.13
N THR A 513 -8.65 -0.15 37.88
CA THR A 513 -7.30 0.30 38.25
C THR A 513 -6.37 0.42 37.03
N ALA A 514 -6.36 -0.58 36.14
CA ALA A 514 -5.54 -0.54 34.93
C ALA A 514 -6.01 0.56 33.94
N ARG A 515 -7.32 0.81 33.91
CA ARG A 515 -7.93 1.90 33.15
C ARG A 515 -7.51 3.26 33.69
N ALA A 516 -7.58 3.49 35.00
CA ALA A 516 -7.12 4.74 35.61
C ALA A 516 -5.64 5.01 35.30
N ALA A 517 -4.78 3.99 35.44
CA ALA A 517 -3.35 4.09 35.11
C ALA A 517 -3.09 4.33 33.61
N PHE A 518 -3.94 3.79 32.71
CA PHE A 518 -3.86 4.09 31.28
C PHE A 518 -4.33 5.52 30.97
N ASP A 519 -5.40 5.98 31.60
CA ASP A 519 -5.99 7.31 31.40
C ASP A 519 -5.12 8.47 31.89
N ASP A 520 -4.20 8.21 32.83
CA ASP A 520 -3.22 9.18 33.35
C ASP A 520 -1.93 9.28 32.53
N ARG A 521 -1.67 8.36 31.59
CA ARG A 521 -0.49 8.45 30.71
C ARG A 521 -0.47 9.78 29.97
N LEU A 522 0.69 10.44 29.93
CA LEU A 522 0.83 11.82 29.43
C LEU A 522 0.32 11.98 28.00
N PHE A 523 0.53 10.99 27.13
CA PHE A 523 0.02 11.04 25.75
C PHE A 523 -1.51 10.87 25.66
N ILE A 524 -2.15 10.10 26.55
CA ILE A 524 -3.62 9.96 26.62
C ILE A 524 -4.25 11.26 27.12
N ARG A 525 -3.66 11.88 28.15
CA ARG A 525 -4.03 13.24 28.59
C ARG A 525 -3.80 14.28 27.48
N GLY A 526 -2.68 14.19 26.76
CA GLY A 526 -2.39 15.00 25.57
C GLY A 526 -3.44 14.87 24.46
N LEU A 527 -3.93 13.66 24.17
CA LEU A 527 -5.03 13.42 23.22
C LEU A 527 -6.34 14.08 23.68
N LYS A 528 -6.66 14.03 24.98
CA LYS A 528 -7.81 14.72 25.57
C LYS A 528 -7.69 16.24 25.43
N LEU A 529 -6.49 16.81 25.69
CA LEU A 529 -6.20 18.24 25.48
C LEU A 529 -6.33 18.66 24.01
N LEU A 530 -5.78 17.88 23.08
CA LEU A 530 -5.90 18.16 21.63
C LEU A 530 -7.36 18.12 21.17
N SER A 531 -8.16 17.18 21.68
CA SER A 531 -9.60 17.11 21.40
C SER A 531 -10.34 18.34 21.93
N ALA A 532 -10.11 18.72 23.19
CA ALA A 532 -10.71 19.91 23.81
C ALA A 532 -10.32 21.21 23.07
N ALA A 533 -9.07 21.31 22.62
CA ALA A 533 -8.58 22.41 21.80
C ALA A 533 -9.09 22.39 20.34
N GLN A 534 -9.88 21.38 19.94
CA GLN A 534 -10.38 21.12 18.58
C GLN A 534 -9.28 20.82 17.53
N MET A 535 -8.08 20.44 17.99
CA MET A 535 -6.89 20.14 17.18
C MET A 535 -6.85 18.67 16.70
N LYS A 536 -7.96 18.14 16.18
CA LYS A 536 -8.09 16.71 15.80
C LYS A 536 -7.06 16.26 14.74
N ASP A 537 -6.67 17.15 13.82
CA ASP A 537 -5.63 16.89 12.80
C ASP A 537 -4.24 16.61 13.40
N LEU A 538 -3.98 17.11 14.62
CA LEU A 538 -2.75 16.87 15.36
C LEU A 538 -2.88 15.64 16.30
N ALA A 539 -4.09 15.32 16.75
CA ALA A 539 -4.37 14.12 17.53
C ALA A 539 -4.26 12.84 16.69
N LEU A 540 -4.70 12.87 15.42
CA LEU A 540 -4.72 11.69 14.55
C LEU A 540 -3.34 10.99 14.38
N PRO A 541 -2.23 11.69 14.12
CA PRO A 541 -0.89 11.07 14.12
C PRO A 541 -0.55 10.37 15.44
N LEU A 542 -0.88 10.99 16.58
CA LEU A 542 -0.59 10.46 17.90
C LEU A 542 -1.46 9.22 18.22
N TYR A 543 -2.73 9.19 17.79
CA TYR A 543 -3.57 7.99 17.81
C TYR A 543 -3.01 6.86 16.93
N ILE A 544 -2.51 7.18 15.72
CA ILE A 544 -1.94 6.20 14.78
C ILE A 544 -0.68 5.56 15.35
N ASP A 545 0.23 6.38 15.88
CA ASP A 545 1.48 5.86 16.44
C ASP A 545 1.22 5.13 17.77
N ALA A 546 0.24 5.54 18.57
CA ALA A 546 -0.21 4.79 19.76
C ALA A 546 -0.81 3.41 19.40
N ALA A 547 -1.66 3.35 18.37
CA ALA A 547 -2.22 2.08 17.89
C ALA A 547 -1.18 1.15 17.25
N ARG A 548 0.02 1.65 16.93
CA ARG A 548 1.18 0.85 16.50
C ARG A 548 2.02 0.38 17.68
N SER A 549 2.31 1.25 18.66
CA SER A 549 3.22 0.94 19.77
C SER A 549 2.59 0.11 20.88
N LEU A 550 1.28 0.25 21.13
CA LEU A 550 0.59 -0.51 22.17
C LEU A 550 0.49 -2.00 21.76
N THR A 551 1.13 -2.88 22.52
CA THR A 551 1.14 -4.33 22.31
C THR A 551 -0.13 -5.00 22.85
N GLU A 552 -0.56 -4.60 24.05
CA GLU A 552 -1.70 -5.16 24.76
C GLU A 552 -3.05 -4.81 24.12
N GLU A 553 -3.83 -5.82 23.74
CA GLU A 553 -5.12 -5.66 23.06
C GLU A 553 -6.09 -4.75 23.85
N ALA A 554 -6.19 -4.95 25.16
CA ALA A 554 -7.04 -4.16 26.04
C ALA A 554 -6.61 -2.68 26.15
N GLN A 555 -5.30 -2.38 25.99
CA GLN A 555 -4.82 -0.99 25.93
C GLN A 555 -5.15 -0.33 24.59
N VAL A 556 -5.10 -1.07 23.48
CA VAL A 556 -5.58 -0.56 22.17
C VAL A 556 -7.09 -0.33 22.21
N ASN A 557 -7.85 -1.17 22.92
CA ASN A 557 -9.29 -0.97 23.14
C ASN A 557 -9.56 0.30 23.95
N ALA A 558 -8.85 0.53 25.06
CA ALA A 558 -8.98 1.76 25.86
C ALA A 558 -8.57 3.05 25.09
N LEU A 559 -7.57 2.97 24.20
CA LEU A 559 -7.25 4.06 23.26
C LEU A 559 -8.42 4.36 22.32
N GLY A 560 -9.08 3.31 21.84
CA GLY A 560 -10.28 3.38 21.03
C GLY A 560 -11.47 4.00 21.74
N GLU A 561 -11.76 3.57 22.96
CA GLU A 561 -12.80 4.16 23.81
C GLU A 561 -12.53 5.64 24.11
N THR A 562 -11.26 6.04 24.20
CA THR A 562 -10.88 7.46 24.27
C THR A 562 -11.30 8.22 23.00
N ALA A 563 -11.05 7.67 21.81
CA ALA A 563 -11.53 8.26 20.55
C ALA A 563 -13.07 8.27 20.44
N VAL A 564 -13.78 7.26 20.97
CA VAL A 564 -15.25 7.27 21.07
C VAL A 564 -15.74 8.41 21.96
N ALA A 565 -15.18 8.55 23.17
CA ALA A 565 -15.54 9.62 24.11
C ALA A 565 -15.29 11.02 23.52
N MET A 566 -14.21 11.19 22.74
CA MET A 566 -13.87 12.43 22.03
C MET A 566 -14.66 12.65 20.72
N ARG A 567 -15.61 11.76 20.40
CA ARG A 567 -16.38 11.73 19.15
C ARG A 567 -15.47 11.87 17.91
N ASP A 568 -14.38 11.11 17.86
CA ASP A 568 -13.44 11.08 16.76
C ASP A 568 -13.53 9.76 15.99
N ALA A 569 -14.49 9.70 15.06
CA ALA A 569 -14.71 8.54 14.20
C ALA A 569 -13.50 8.22 13.32
N ARG A 570 -12.75 9.25 12.89
CA ARG A 570 -11.57 9.09 12.02
C ARG A 570 -10.42 8.43 12.77
N ALA A 571 -10.13 8.89 13.99
CA ALA A 571 -9.20 8.22 14.89
C ALA A 571 -9.64 6.78 15.17
N LEU A 572 -10.93 6.53 15.42
CA LEU A 572 -11.42 5.17 15.67
C LEU A 572 -11.22 4.22 14.48
N VAL A 573 -11.51 4.67 13.24
CA VAL A 573 -11.19 3.89 12.03
C VAL A 573 -9.70 3.62 11.93
N ALA A 574 -8.83 4.60 12.23
CA ALA A 574 -7.39 4.42 12.14
C ALA A 574 -6.89 3.38 13.15
N ILE A 575 -7.29 3.50 14.42
CA ILE A 575 -6.98 2.54 15.50
C ILE A 575 -7.48 1.15 15.12
N GLY A 576 -8.75 1.01 14.77
CA GLY A 576 -9.36 -0.28 14.44
C GLY A 576 -8.75 -0.94 13.20
N LYS A 577 -8.39 -0.17 12.16
CA LYS A 577 -7.70 -0.73 10.97
C LYS A 577 -6.31 -1.25 11.31
N LEU A 578 -5.53 -0.50 12.08
CA LEU A 578 -4.19 -0.92 12.51
C LEU A 578 -4.25 -2.15 13.43
N ALA A 579 -5.19 -2.14 14.39
CA ALA A 579 -5.41 -3.24 15.31
C ALA A 579 -5.84 -4.52 14.59
N THR A 580 -6.83 -4.45 13.70
CA THR A 580 -7.30 -5.60 12.93
C THR A 580 -6.24 -6.11 11.93
N GLN A 581 -5.43 -5.24 11.33
CA GLN A 581 -4.27 -5.64 10.53
C GLN A 581 -3.24 -6.44 11.34
N ARG A 582 -3.05 -6.12 12.62
CA ARG A 582 -2.22 -6.85 13.59
C ARG A 582 -2.90 -8.11 14.18
N GLY A 583 -4.08 -8.49 13.67
CA GLY A 583 -4.85 -9.64 14.14
C GLY A 583 -5.72 -9.39 15.37
N LEU A 584 -5.61 -8.24 16.05
CA LEU A 584 -6.34 -7.93 17.29
C LEU A 584 -7.86 -7.88 17.09
N ALA A 585 -8.62 -8.20 18.14
CA ALA A 585 -10.07 -8.34 18.20
C ALA A 585 -10.85 -7.02 18.20
N LEU A 586 -10.34 -5.95 17.58
CA LEU A 586 -10.95 -4.61 17.57
C LEU A 586 -11.85 -4.38 16.34
N ASP A 587 -12.64 -5.38 15.94
CA ASP A 587 -13.51 -5.30 14.77
C ASP A 587 -14.50 -4.14 14.91
N THR A 588 -15.15 -3.97 16.06
CA THR A 588 -16.13 -2.89 16.30
C THR A 588 -15.55 -1.48 16.14
N HIS A 589 -14.26 -1.30 16.42
CA HIS A 589 -13.55 -0.02 16.30
C HIS A 589 -13.23 0.31 14.86
N ALA A 590 -12.92 -0.70 14.06
CA ALA A 590 -12.70 -0.53 12.63
C ALA A 590 -13.97 -0.04 11.91
N TYR A 591 -15.15 -0.10 12.55
CA TYR A 591 -16.46 0.27 12.03
C TYR A 591 -17.25 1.16 13.03
N PRO A 592 -16.86 2.45 13.21
CA PRO A 592 -17.55 3.39 14.09
C PRO A 592 -18.98 3.66 13.62
N THR A 593 -19.91 3.78 14.57
CA THR A 593 -21.31 4.18 14.36
C THR A 593 -21.56 5.67 14.65
N ILE A 594 -20.52 6.40 15.08
CA ILE A 594 -20.56 7.82 15.51
C ILE A 594 -20.11 8.81 14.41
N GLY A 595 -19.80 8.33 13.21
CA GLY A 595 -19.14 9.10 12.15
C GLY A 595 -20.06 9.82 11.16
N ILE A 596 -21.37 9.61 11.23
CA ILE A 596 -22.36 10.28 10.38
C ILE A 596 -23.43 10.89 11.29
N PRO A 597 -23.73 12.21 11.19
CA PRO A 597 -24.81 12.84 11.93
C PRO A 597 -26.18 12.37 11.42
N GLU A 598 -27.24 12.58 12.19
CA GLU A 598 -28.60 12.34 11.69
C GLU A 598 -28.98 13.37 10.60
N TYR A 599 -29.75 12.92 9.61
CA TYR A 599 -30.29 13.76 8.53
C TYR A 599 -31.60 13.15 8.00
N GLU A 600 -32.49 14.01 7.52
CA GLU A 600 -33.70 13.58 6.79
C GLU A 600 -33.32 13.17 5.36
N THR A 601 -33.90 12.09 4.84
CA THR A 601 -33.61 11.63 3.47
C THR A 601 -34.45 12.38 2.42
N PHE A 602 -34.12 12.21 1.14
CA PHE A 602 -34.90 12.76 0.03
C PHE A 602 -35.78 11.67 -0.61
N THR A 603 -37.10 11.86 -0.62
CA THR A 603 -38.06 10.89 -1.18
C THR A 603 -38.12 10.86 -2.71
N ALA A 604 -37.51 11.83 -3.39
CA ALA A 604 -37.47 11.94 -4.86
C ALA A 604 -36.61 10.88 -5.57
N VAL A 605 -35.85 10.08 -4.81
CA VAL A 605 -35.00 8.98 -5.29
C VAL A 605 -35.12 7.78 -4.35
N PRO A 606 -34.78 6.55 -4.80
CA PRO A 606 -34.81 5.36 -3.95
C PRO A 606 -34.01 5.54 -2.64
N GLN A 607 -34.62 5.14 -1.54
CA GLN A 607 -33.95 5.08 -0.25
C GLN A 607 -32.90 3.98 -0.24
N VAL A 608 -31.74 4.25 0.36
CA VAL A 608 -30.67 3.26 0.56
C VAL A 608 -30.47 3.02 2.06
N GLU A 609 -29.95 1.84 2.40
CA GLU A 609 -29.77 1.42 3.78
C GLU A 609 -28.79 2.36 4.52
N ARG A 610 -29.08 2.72 5.78
CA ARG A 610 -28.15 3.51 6.63
C ARG A 610 -26.77 2.87 6.69
N ALA A 611 -26.72 1.54 6.81
CA ALA A 611 -25.49 0.75 6.76
C ALA A 611 -24.67 0.94 5.48
N MET A 612 -25.31 1.22 4.34
CA MET A 612 -24.65 1.48 3.07
C MET A 612 -23.98 2.85 3.04
N VAL A 613 -24.64 3.88 3.60
CA VAL A 613 -24.04 5.23 3.72
C VAL A 613 -22.82 5.20 4.65
N PHE A 614 -22.90 4.46 5.77
CA PHE A 614 -21.74 4.19 6.62
C PHE A 614 -20.64 3.40 5.89
N ALA A 615 -20.99 2.40 5.08
CA ALA A 615 -20.03 1.59 4.33
C ALA A 615 -19.26 2.40 3.27
N ILE A 616 -19.93 3.33 2.59
CA ILE A 616 -19.32 4.28 1.65
C ILE A 616 -18.48 5.31 2.40
N ALA A 617 -19.03 6.03 3.38
CA ALA A 617 -18.29 7.08 4.10
C ALA A 617 -17.01 6.57 4.78
N ARG A 618 -17.02 5.33 5.32
CA ARG A 618 -15.83 4.65 5.83
C ARG A 618 -14.73 4.50 4.76
N GLN A 619 -15.13 4.16 3.54
CA GLN A 619 -14.22 3.89 2.43
C GLN A 619 -13.73 5.20 1.75
N GLU A 620 -14.59 6.21 1.64
CA GLU A 620 -14.33 7.48 0.96
C GLU A 620 -13.51 8.46 1.80
N SER A 621 -13.92 8.71 3.04
CA SER A 621 -13.33 9.77 3.90
C SER A 621 -12.76 9.24 5.21
N GLN A 622 -13.02 7.98 5.54
CA GLN A 622 -12.83 7.44 6.90
C GLN A 622 -13.57 8.28 7.97
N PHE A 623 -14.71 8.87 7.60
CA PHE A 623 -15.51 9.81 8.40
C PHE A 623 -14.84 11.16 8.69
N ASP A 624 -13.91 11.63 7.84
CA ASP A 624 -13.45 13.02 7.86
C ASP A 624 -14.42 13.94 7.09
N PRO A 625 -15.19 14.83 7.75
CA PRO A 625 -16.13 15.71 7.08
C PRO A 625 -15.43 16.80 6.25
N ARG A 626 -14.14 17.06 6.48
CA ARG A 626 -13.35 18.06 5.73
C ARG A 626 -12.49 17.45 4.62
N ALA A 627 -12.61 16.14 4.37
CA ALA A 627 -11.81 15.44 3.37
C ALA A 627 -11.97 16.07 1.98
N GLN A 628 -10.83 16.33 1.32
CA GLN A 628 -10.76 16.80 -0.06
C GLN A 628 -9.74 15.99 -0.84
N SER A 629 -10.15 15.37 -1.95
CA SER A 629 -9.25 14.63 -2.82
C SER A 629 -8.49 15.56 -3.77
N GLY A 630 -7.35 15.10 -4.31
CA GLY A 630 -6.58 15.86 -5.30
C GLY A 630 -7.31 16.12 -6.62
N VAL A 631 -8.43 15.44 -6.89
CA VAL A 631 -9.31 15.69 -8.03
C VAL A 631 -10.57 16.50 -7.67
N GLY A 632 -10.69 16.95 -6.41
CA GLY A 632 -11.74 17.88 -5.96
C GLY A 632 -12.99 17.24 -5.37
N ALA A 633 -12.98 15.95 -5.03
CA ALA A 633 -14.06 15.29 -4.30
C ALA A 633 -14.13 15.76 -2.85
N ARG A 634 -15.33 15.87 -2.24
CA ARG A 634 -15.54 16.60 -0.96
C ARG A 634 -16.36 15.87 0.10
N GLY A 635 -15.90 15.97 1.35
CA GLY A 635 -16.61 15.59 2.56
C GLY A 635 -16.75 14.09 2.82
N LEU A 636 -17.67 13.74 3.73
CA LEU A 636 -17.89 12.37 4.23
C LEU A 636 -18.05 11.33 3.12
N MET A 637 -18.82 11.68 2.08
CA MET A 637 -19.17 10.83 0.95
C MET A 637 -18.33 11.08 -0.30
N GLN A 638 -17.27 11.92 -0.21
CA GLN A 638 -16.43 12.35 -1.33
C GLN A 638 -17.22 12.73 -2.58
N MET A 639 -18.22 13.59 -2.41
CA MET A 639 -19.05 14.06 -3.51
C MET A 639 -18.25 15.01 -4.42
N MET A 640 -18.18 14.69 -5.71
CA MET A 640 -17.68 15.62 -6.73
C MET A 640 -18.65 16.80 -6.88
N PRO A 641 -18.19 18.07 -6.95
CA PRO A 641 -19.06 19.25 -7.07
C PRO A 641 -20.11 19.15 -8.18
N ALA A 642 -19.70 18.72 -9.38
CA ALA A 642 -20.62 18.54 -10.51
C ALA A 642 -21.64 17.39 -10.32
N THR A 643 -21.31 16.37 -9.54
CA THR A 643 -22.26 15.31 -9.17
C THR A 643 -23.23 15.82 -8.11
N ALA A 644 -22.72 16.45 -7.04
CA ALA A 644 -23.53 17.05 -6.00
C ALA A 644 -24.53 18.08 -6.54
N GLN A 645 -24.14 18.93 -7.49
CA GLN A 645 -25.03 19.89 -8.14
C GLN A 645 -26.15 19.22 -8.96
N ARG A 646 -25.83 18.13 -9.70
CA ARG A 646 -26.83 17.37 -10.46
C ARG A 646 -27.82 16.67 -9.52
N THR A 647 -27.33 16.00 -8.49
CA THR A 647 -28.16 15.32 -7.48
C THR A 647 -29.01 16.32 -6.71
N ALA A 648 -28.45 17.47 -6.30
CA ALA A 648 -29.20 18.54 -5.63
C ALA A 648 -30.37 19.04 -6.50
N LYS A 649 -30.15 19.21 -7.81
CA LYS A 649 -31.22 19.52 -8.78
C LYS A 649 -32.26 18.40 -8.91
N ARG A 650 -31.83 17.12 -8.94
CA ARG A 650 -32.73 15.94 -9.02
C ARG A 650 -33.66 15.83 -7.81
N VAL A 651 -33.17 16.17 -6.62
CA VAL A 651 -33.95 16.13 -5.36
C VAL A 651 -34.51 17.49 -4.91
N SER A 652 -34.47 18.50 -5.79
CA SER A 652 -35.04 19.85 -5.56
C SER A 652 -34.55 20.54 -4.28
N THR A 653 -33.23 20.51 -4.03
CA THR A 653 -32.58 21.19 -2.89
C THR A 653 -31.54 22.22 -3.33
N SER A 654 -31.13 23.13 -2.44
CA SER A 654 -30.08 24.11 -2.75
C SER A 654 -28.72 23.44 -2.94
N TYR A 655 -27.93 23.94 -3.89
CA TYR A 655 -26.54 23.51 -4.09
C TYR A 655 -25.55 24.57 -3.59
N GLU A 656 -24.71 24.19 -2.63
CA GLU A 656 -23.66 25.03 -2.06
C GLU A 656 -22.36 24.21 -1.92
N THR A 657 -21.31 24.59 -2.65
CA THR A 657 -20.06 23.80 -2.74
C THR A 657 -19.34 23.68 -1.40
N ASP A 658 -19.36 24.72 -0.57
CA ASP A 658 -18.59 24.74 0.69
C ASP A 658 -19.27 23.93 1.80
N ARG A 659 -20.61 23.84 1.76
CA ARG A 659 -21.39 22.93 2.62
C ARG A 659 -21.04 21.47 2.43
N LEU A 660 -20.47 21.08 1.29
CA LEU A 660 -19.92 19.73 1.13
C LEU A 660 -18.78 19.40 2.12
N THR A 661 -18.14 20.40 2.73
CA THR A 661 -17.06 20.23 3.73
C THR A 661 -17.34 20.85 5.09
N SER A 662 -18.24 21.84 5.19
CA SER A 662 -18.64 22.44 6.47
C SER A 662 -19.89 21.83 7.09
N ASP A 663 -20.76 21.18 6.31
CA ASP A 663 -22.01 20.58 6.75
C ASP A 663 -22.02 19.06 6.46
N PRO A 664 -21.60 18.22 7.43
CA PRO A 664 -21.56 16.78 7.24
C PRO A 664 -22.93 16.14 7.02
N ALA A 665 -24.02 16.73 7.56
CA ALA A 665 -25.37 16.22 7.37
C ALA A 665 -25.84 16.45 5.92
N TYR A 666 -25.59 17.64 5.38
CA TYR A 666 -25.83 17.95 3.97
C TYR A 666 -25.02 17.06 3.02
N ASN A 667 -23.73 16.85 3.30
CA ASN A 667 -22.89 15.96 2.49
C ASN A 667 -23.39 14.50 2.51
N ALA A 668 -23.73 13.97 3.68
CA ALA A 668 -24.29 12.63 3.83
C ALA A 668 -25.66 12.49 3.13
N ARG A 669 -26.54 13.50 3.25
CA ARG A 669 -27.86 13.54 2.61
C ARG A 669 -27.76 13.55 1.08
N LEU A 670 -26.87 14.34 0.49
CA LEU A 670 -26.63 14.34 -0.96
C LEU A 670 -25.96 13.04 -1.44
N GLY A 671 -24.99 12.50 -0.70
CA GLY A 671 -24.37 11.21 -1.03
C GLY A 671 -25.37 10.04 -0.98
N GLN A 672 -26.26 10.03 0.01
CA GLN A 672 -27.38 9.09 0.09
C GLN A 672 -28.28 9.18 -1.15
N ALA A 673 -28.66 10.39 -1.56
CA ALA A 673 -29.48 10.60 -2.73
C ALA A 673 -28.80 10.14 -4.03
N HIS A 674 -27.52 10.48 -4.22
CA HIS A 674 -26.77 10.04 -5.40
C HIS A 674 -26.64 8.51 -5.46
N LEU A 675 -26.46 7.85 -4.32
CA LEU A 675 -26.47 6.40 -4.26
C LEU A 675 -27.85 5.81 -4.58
N GLY A 676 -28.93 6.51 -4.24
CA GLY A 676 -30.30 6.21 -4.69
C GLY A 676 -30.46 6.27 -6.22
N GLU A 677 -29.91 7.32 -6.86
CA GLU A 677 -29.87 7.43 -8.34
C GLU A 677 -29.14 6.23 -8.97
N LEU A 678 -27.97 5.85 -8.45
CA LEU A 678 -27.22 4.70 -8.96
C LEU A 678 -27.94 3.36 -8.74
N MET A 679 -28.73 3.23 -7.67
CA MET A 679 -29.58 2.06 -7.46
C MET A 679 -30.77 2.02 -8.43
N GLU A 680 -31.31 3.18 -8.83
CA GLU A 680 -32.29 3.29 -9.91
C GLU A 680 -31.68 2.85 -11.25
N ASP A 681 -30.56 3.47 -11.66
CA ASP A 681 -29.84 3.20 -12.91
C ASP A 681 -29.48 1.71 -13.08
N TRP A 682 -28.95 1.08 -12.02
CA TRP A 682 -28.49 -0.31 -12.05
C TRP A 682 -29.53 -1.33 -11.58
N LYS A 683 -30.80 -0.92 -11.44
CA LYS A 683 -31.94 -1.78 -11.08
C LYS A 683 -31.70 -2.55 -9.77
N GLY A 684 -31.12 -1.86 -8.78
CA GLY A 684 -30.82 -2.37 -7.45
C GLY A 684 -29.56 -3.24 -7.33
N SER A 685 -28.72 -3.34 -8.37
CA SER A 685 -27.48 -4.13 -8.30
C SER A 685 -26.36 -3.41 -7.58
N TYR A 686 -25.92 -3.97 -6.45
CA TYR A 686 -24.96 -3.33 -5.56
C TYR A 686 -23.55 -3.27 -6.16
N ILE A 687 -23.11 -4.35 -6.81
CA ILE A 687 -21.81 -4.40 -7.50
C ILE A 687 -21.71 -3.27 -8.53
N LEU A 688 -22.71 -3.12 -9.39
CA LEU A 688 -22.72 -2.14 -10.48
C LEU A 688 -22.87 -0.70 -9.97
N ALA A 689 -23.70 -0.50 -8.93
CA ALA A 689 -23.85 0.80 -8.28
C ALA A 689 -22.56 1.25 -7.56
N PHE A 690 -21.92 0.39 -6.76
CA PHE A 690 -20.67 0.71 -6.06
C PHE A 690 -19.50 0.91 -7.03
N ALA A 691 -19.41 0.10 -8.09
CA ALA A 691 -18.45 0.32 -9.16
C ALA A 691 -18.68 1.67 -9.86
N SER A 692 -19.94 2.06 -10.05
CA SER A 692 -20.30 3.33 -10.70
C SER A 692 -20.08 4.55 -9.82
N TYR A 693 -20.19 4.40 -8.50
CA TYR A 693 -19.89 5.46 -7.53
C TYR A 693 -18.41 5.89 -7.64
N ASN A 694 -17.49 4.92 -7.66
CA ASN A 694 -16.06 5.19 -7.74
C ASN A 694 -15.54 5.45 -9.18
N ALA A 695 -16.00 4.70 -10.19
CA ALA A 695 -15.46 4.78 -11.56
C ALA A 695 -16.36 5.48 -12.60
N GLY A 696 -17.59 5.86 -12.23
CA GLY A 696 -18.61 6.39 -13.13
C GLY A 696 -19.28 5.31 -13.98
N GLY A 697 -20.61 5.42 -14.14
CA GLY A 697 -21.42 4.44 -14.88
C GLY A 697 -21.00 4.21 -16.34
N GLY A 698 -20.36 5.19 -16.99
CA GLY A 698 -19.80 5.05 -18.34
C GLY A 698 -18.63 4.07 -18.45
N ASN A 699 -17.85 3.86 -17.38
CA ASN A 699 -16.82 2.82 -17.34
C ASN A 699 -17.42 1.46 -16.99
N VAL A 700 -18.34 1.42 -16.03
CA VAL A 700 -19.06 0.20 -15.65
C VAL A 700 -19.83 -0.39 -16.84
N LYS A 701 -20.46 0.45 -17.67
CA LYS A 701 -21.09 -0.01 -18.92
C LYS A 701 -20.10 -0.73 -19.83
N LYS A 702 -18.90 -0.18 -20.07
CA LYS A 702 -17.86 -0.84 -20.88
C LYS A 702 -17.43 -2.18 -20.30
N TRP A 703 -17.36 -2.32 -18.98
CA TRP A 703 -17.01 -3.57 -18.32
C TRP A 703 -18.15 -4.61 -18.39
N VAL A 704 -19.40 -4.18 -18.32
CA VAL A 704 -20.57 -5.04 -18.61
C VAL A 704 -20.56 -5.49 -20.08
N ASP A 705 -20.32 -4.58 -21.01
CA ASP A 705 -20.27 -4.87 -22.45
C ASP A 705 -19.10 -5.83 -22.79
N ALA A 706 -17.96 -5.73 -22.07
CA ALA A 706 -16.77 -6.57 -22.30
C ALA A 706 -16.77 -7.92 -21.55
N TYR A 707 -17.36 -7.99 -20.35
CA TYR A 707 -17.22 -9.13 -19.44
C TYR A 707 -18.55 -9.85 -19.13
N GLY A 708 -19.66 -9.37 -19.69
CA GLY A 708 -21.01 -9.81 -19.35
C GLY A 708 -21.62 -8.99 -18.21
N ASP A 709 -22.95 -9.06 -18.11
CA ASP A 709 -23.71 -8.42 -17.03
C ASP A 709 -23.74 -9.36 -15.81
N PRO A 710 -23.16 -8.97 -14.64
CA PRO A 710 -23.06 -9.83 -13.45
C PRO A 710 -24.41 -10.12 -12.78
N ARG A 711 -25.51 -9.57 -13.32
CA ARG A 711 -26.90 -9.88 -12.92
C ARG A 711 -27.48 -11.08 -13.68
N ARG A 712 -26.72 -11.68 -14.60
CA ARG A 712 -27.12 -12.88 -15.36
C ARG A 712 -26.53 -14.14 -14.72
N PRO A 713 -27.22 -15.30 -14.81
CA PRO A 713 -26.77 -16.54 -14.18
C PRO A 713 -25.51 -17.16 -14.83
N ASP A 714 -25.14 -16.74 -16.04
CA ASP A 714 -23.95 -17.20 -16.77
C ASP A 714 -22.68 -16.39 -16.46
N VAL A 715 -22.75 -15.41 -15.54
CA VAL A 715 -21.61 -14.57 -15.13
C VAL A 715 -21.41 -14.70 -13.62
N ASP A 716 -20.29 -15.28 -13.17
CA ASP A 716 -19.95 -15.29 -11.74
C ASP A 716 -19.66 -13.85 -11.27
N PRO A 717 -20.44 -13.29 -10.33
CA PRO A 717 -20.28 -11.90 -9.89
C PRO A 717 -18.95 -11.64 -9.16
N ILE A 718 -18.35 -12.67 -8.56
CA ILE A 718 -17.04 -12.59 -7.87
C ILE A 718 -15.92 -12.49 -8.90
N ASP A 719 -15.99 -13.28 -9.97
CA ASP A 719 -15.07 -13.16 -11.09
C ASP A 719 -15.25 -11.85 -11.86
N TRP A 720 -16.48 -11.37 -12.02
CA TRP A 720 -16.75 -10.06 -12.62
C TRP A 720 -16.08 -8.92 -11.82
N VAL A 721 -16.21 -8.95 -10.49
CA VAL A 721 -15.50 -7.99 -9.61
C VAL A 721 -13.98 -8.10 -9.81
N GLU A 722 -13.40 -9.31 -9.86
CA GLU A 722 -11.96 -9.48 -10.12
C GLU A 722 -11.51 -9.04 -11.53
N ARG A 723 -12.40 -9.09 -12.53
CA ARG A 723 -12.15 -8.56 -13.88
C ARG A 723 -12.10 -7.03 -13.94
N ILE A 724 -12.71 -6.29 -13.02
CA ILE A 724 -12.65 -4.81 -12.98
C ILE A 724 -11.19 -4.32 -13.19
N PRO A 725 -10.87 -3.57 -14.26
CA PRO A 725 -9.48 -3.26 -14.62
C PRO A 725 -8.80 -2.31 -13.61
N PHE A 726 -9.57 -1.35 -13.10
CA PHE A 726 -9.09 -0.37 -12.13
C PHE A 726 -8.94 -1.07 -10.77
N THR A 727 -7.70 -1.22 -10.30
CA THR A 727 -7.42 -1.90 -9.03
C THR A 727 -8.02 -1.16 -7.85
N GLU A 728 -8.11 0.18 -7.93
CA GLU A 728 -8.86 1.00 -6.96
C GLU A 728 -10.33 0.58 -6.91
N THR A 729 -11.05 0.61 -8.03
CA THR A 729 -12.48 0.27 -8.10
C THR A 729 -12.77 -1.18 -7.73
N ARG A 730 -11.88 -2.12 -8.12
CA ARG A 730 -11.97 -3.53 -7.71
C ARG A 730 -11.94 -3.66 -6.19
N ASN A 731 -10.92 -3.07 -5.57
CA ASN A 731 -10.77 -3.06 -4.13
C ASN A 731 -11.97 -2.33 -3.49
N TYR A 732 -12.38 -1.19 -4.02
CA TYR A 732 -13.51 -0.39 -3.54
C TYR A 732 -14.79 -1.20 -3.44
N VAL A 733 -15.19 -1.92 -4.51
CA VAL A 733 -16.39 -2.78 -4.50
C VAL A 733 -16.29 -3.85 -3.41
N GLN A 734 -15.13 -4.52 -3.28
CA GLN A 734 -14.90 -5.51 -2.22
C GLN A 734 -15.01 -4.88 -0.82
N ARG A 735 -14.44 -3.68 -0.61
CA ARG A 735 -14.53 -2.95 0.67
C ARG A 735 -15.94 -2.51 0.99
N VAL A 736 -16.69 -1.94 0.05
CA VAL A 736 -18.05 -1.47 0.33
C VAL A 736 -18.98 -2.67 0.60
N MET A 737 -18.82 -3.78 -0.14
CA MET A 737 -19.58 -5.01 0.11
C MET A 737 -19.28 -5.61 1.50
N GLU A 738 -18.01 -5.72 1.91
CA GLU A 738 -17.66 -6.24 3.25
C GLU A 738 -18.11 -5.28 4.38
N ASN A 739 -17.94 -3.97 4.16
CA ASN A 739 -18.34 -2.92 5.10
C ASN A 739 -19.85 -2.93 5.36
N LEU A 740 -20.66 -3.13 4.31
CA LEU A 740 -22.12 -3.13 4.40
C LEU A 740 -22.64 -4.20 5.36
N GLN A 741 -22.08 -5.42 5.31
CA GLN A 741 -22.51 -6.50 6.20
C GLN A 741 -22.14 -6.18 7.66
N VAL A 742 -20.95 -5.63 7.90
CA VAL A 742 -20.53 -5.21 9.25
C VAL A 742 -21.40 -4.07 9.76
N TYR A 743 -21.78 -3.10 8.92
CA TYR A 743 -22.64 -2.02 9.36
C TYR A 743 -24.10 -2.42 9.61
N ARG A 744 -24.65 -3.39 8.86
CA ARG A 744 -25.97 -3.98 9.20
C ARG A 744 -25.95 -4.64 10.58
N ASN A 745 -24.88 -5.38 10.91
CA ASN A 745 -24.67 -5.93 12.25
C ASN A 745 -24.56 -4.84 13.32
N ARG A 746 -23.77 -3.78 13.06
CA ARG A 746 -23.49 -2.69 14.01
C ARG A 746 -24.66 -1.73 14.24
N LEU A 747 -25.55 -1.52 13.27
CA LEU A 747 -26.62 -0.52 13.31
C LEU A 747 -28.01 -1.12 13.48
N ASP A 748 -28.34 -2.18 12.74
CA ASP A 748 -29.69 -2.77 12.73
C ASP A 748 -29.85 -3.88 13.78
N GLY A 749 -28.78 -4.25 14.49
CA GLY A 749 -28.73 -5.47 15.33
C GLY A 749 -28.80 -6.78 14.55
N LYS A 750 -28.85 -6.73 13.21
CA LYS A 750 -28.99 -7.89 12.33
C LYS A 750 -27.65 -8.57 12.12
N SER A 751 -27.40 -9.66 12.83
CA SER A 751 -26.20 -10.49 12.66
C SER A 751 -26.18 -11.31 11.37
N ALA A 752 -27.28 -11.30 10.60
CA ALA A 752 -27.45 -12.04 9.35
C ALA A 752 -26.49 -11.54 8.25
N LEU A 753 -25.68 -12.45 7.72
CA LEU A 753 -24.78 -12.23 6.59
C LEU A 753 -25.54 -12.47 5.27
N LEU A 754 -25.62 -11.45 4.42
CA LEU A 754 -26.47 -11.45 3.22
C LEU A 754 -25.67 -11.24 1.91
N ILE A 755 -24.36 -11.42 1.96
CA ILE A 755 -23.43 -11.07 0.88
C ILE A 755 -23.75 -11.75 -0.46
N GLU A 756 -24.10 -13.03 -0.49
CA GLU A 756 -24.48 -13.73 -1.73
C GLU A 756 -25.74 -13.14 -2.36
N ARG A 757 -26.76 -12.83 -1.53
CA ARG A 757 -28.00 -12.19 -1.98
C ARG A 757 -27.75 -10.77 -2.51
N ASP A 758 -26.83 -10.03 -1.90
CA ASP A 758 -26.47 -8.69 -2.37
C ASP A 758 -25.64 -8.72 -3.65
N LEU A 759 -24.79 -9.74 -3.86
CA LEU A 759 -24.07 -9.96 -5.13
C LEU A 759 -25.03 -10.29 -6.27
N ALA A 760 -26.03 -11.14 -6.02
CA ALA A 760 -27.05 -11.50 -7.00
C ALA A 760 -28.13 -10.42 -7.21
N ARG A 761 -28.09 -9.29 -6.49
CA ARG A 761 -29.15 -8.29 -6.50
C ARG A 761 -29.27 -7.58 -7.84
N GLY A 762 -30.51 -7.33 -8.26
CA GLY A 762 -30.83 -6.73 -9.57
C GLY A 762 -30.84 -7.73 -10.72
N ALA A 763 -30.50 -9.00 -10.49
CA ALA A 763 -30.91 -10.08 -11.37
C ALA A 763 -32.44 -10.06 -11.54
N ARG A 764 -32.92 -10.20 -12.78
CA ARG A 764 -34.35 -10.51 -12.97
C ARG A 764 -34.51 -11.97 -12.57
N SER A 765 -35.13 -12.22 -11.41
CA SER A 765 -35.64 -13.55 -11.11
C SER A 765 -36.53 -14.00 -12.27
N ALA A 766 -36.21 -15.14 -12.88
CA ALA A 766 -37.23 -15.89 -13.58
C ALA A 766 -38.31 -16.19 -12.53
N VAL A 767 -39.52 -15.71 -12.76
CA VAL A 767 -40.59 -15.78 -11.77
C VAL A 767 -41.00 -17.23 -11.58
N SER A 768 -40.83 -17.73 -10.35
CA SER A 768 -41.62 -18.84 -9.83
C SER A 768 -42.40 -18.31 -8.64
N ALA A 769 -43.66 -17.96 -8.89
CA ALA A 769 -44.58 -17.49 -7.87
C ALA A 769 -45.19 -18.68 -7.14
N GLU A 770 -44.46 -19.26 -6.19
CA GLU A 770 -45.03 -20.27 -5.29
C GLU A 770 -44.30 -20.32 -3.92
N ALA A 771 -44.71 -19.41 -3.03
CA ALA A 771 -44.48 -19.47 -1.59
C ALA A 771 -45.35 -18.40 -0.88
N GLN A 772 -46.68 -18.47 -1.05
CA GLN A 772 -47.55 -17.81 -0.06
C GLN A 772 -47.54 -18.66 1.22
N PRO A 773 -47.39 -18.06 2.41
CA PRO A 773 -47.52 -18.80 3.66
C PRO A 773 -49.00 -19.12 3.89
N VAL A 774 -49.34 -20.40 3.90
CA VAL A 774 -50.62 -20.86 4.44
C VAL A 774 -50.49 -20.93 5.96
N THR A 775 -51.01 -19.93 6.66
CA THR A 775 -51.48 -20.02 8.05
C THR A 775 -52.96 -20.43 8.03
N PRO A 776 -53.47 -21.11 9.07
CA PRO A 776 -53.60 -20.54 10.42
C PRO A 776 -52.38 -20.71 11.33
#